data_AF-A0A1G2BV13-F1
#
_entry.id   AF-A0A1G2BV13-F1
#
_cell.length_a   1.000
_cell.length_b   1.000
_cell.length_c   1.000
_cell.angle_alpha   90.00
_cell.angle_beta   90.00
_cell.angle_gamma   90.00
#
_symmetry.space_group_name_H-M   'P 1'
#
loop_
_entity.id
_entity.type
_entity.pdbx_description
1 polymer ?
#
loop_
_entity_poly.entity_id
_entity_poly.type
_entity_poly.pdbx_seq_one_letter_code
_entity_poly.pdbx_strand_id
1 'polypeptide(L)'
;MTFFEKYNRFSMKNTSIITAGFLIAVFGIGQPLISRTQVLLQISNVRAQVTENNVTITWDTNLVADGRIDIGTDNTYGTFFISTDKPDIRHTMQLRGLKQNTVYHFKLMSRSANQEISTFDQTFKTGETEDMTMPVISNVNVVAITGATATIQWVTDEPASSVVRYGETSRYTATRSSGTKTLQHDIALTGLRAAAVYHFQVSSADTDGNTAVDVDRTFQTWLTNEGDVLVLQFSDIRPLTPNDPQVKSNSVMISWRTNKLANGIIRYGEGTSLNRTITIPDVRTFEHQYTIEELKSGTTYSFQIESKDIVGKSKRSETLSFVTRSVSSSTEGGEHSETGMTFYARFDGNTTPDFTVGASDTAQVGSVVVNAAAGKTGGAALVGNKSQVRYDGPENLGIGEATVAFWVRTAWQKNDGQDHTIFTLNPYAKAGSDKYIGLTKWKEFRGQRDVLEFGLEDDRDADTRLFADDDLIADGAWHFVVLQWKFGGDASFYIDGELQARERLGGSPPALGTYFYLGNENLDTSAYFDDLLIFDRVLNQDEVKTVMRGGIIALEGGASAVRVLGISTEALTVPRGLYQAPGDRDIYAVFHGGRYRIPGLSSLERYTAMGFAVRSISSERLHAYPFVHLVKAHDSDAVHYLYYKPGGMILKMGVPSPDVFESYARNDWEDVVTIDGTDLSRYSDATLVKTVSNPTVYRIENREARPFESENAFVRLGYDFLDVVDINDAHLNAFRRGQPVR
;
A
#
# COMPACT_ATOMS: atom_id res chain seq x y z
N MET A 1 -12.86 -20.86 34.92
CA MET A 1 -13.27 -22.13 35.56
C MET A 1 -13.43 -23.16 34.43
N THR A 2 -12.45 -23.97 34.03
CA THR A 2 -11.76 -25.10 34.74
C THR A 2 -12.69 -26.29 34.98
N PHE A 3 -12.39 -27.57 34.71
CA PHE A 3 -11.29 -28.32 34.03
C PHE A 3 -11.75 -29.81 33.99
N PHE A 4 -11.61 -30.63 32.93
CA PHE A 4 -10.61 -31.70 32.63
C PHE A 4 -11.33 -32.64 31.62
N GLU A 5 -10.93 -32.94 30.36
CA GLU A 5 -9.74 -33.60 29.76
C GLU A 5 -9.67 -35.15 29.91
N LYS A 6 -9.79 -35.90 28.78
CA LYS A 6 -9.02 -37.10 28.30
C LYS A 6 -9.77 -37.98 27.26
N TYR A 7 -9.26 -38.18 26.03
CA TYR A 7 -8.33 -39.26 25.53
C TYR A 7 -8.93 -40.70 25.62
N ASN A 8 -8.87 -41.64 24.64
CA ASN A 8 -7.99 -41.97 23.49
C ASN A 8 -8.84 -42.47 22.27
N ARG A 9 -8.47 -42.41 20.97
CA ARG A 9 -7.31 -42.89 20.16
C ARG A 9 -7.19 -44.43 19.94
N PHE A 10 -6.72 -44.80 18.74
CA PHE A 10 -6.41 -46.13 18.15
C PHE A 10 -7.58 -46.95 17.55
N SER A 11 -7.39 -47.82 16.54
CA SER A 11 -6.45 -47.83 15.39
C SER A 11 -6.86 -48.87 14.34
N MET A 12 -6.59 -48.55 13.08
CA MET A 12 -6.54 -49.44 11.91
C MET A 12 -5.66 -50.70 12.12
N LYS A 13 -6.10 -51.91 11.73
CA LYS A 13 -5.62 -52.70 10.54
C LYS A 13 -5.76 -54.25 10.61
N ASN A 14 -6.07 -54.81 9.43
CA ASN A 14 -5.52 -56.04 8.78
C ASN A 14 -6.01 -57.49 9.07
N THR A 15 -6.49 -58.13 7.97
CA THR A 15 -6.25 -59.53 7.48
C THR A 15 -6.66 -60.74 8.37
N SER A 16 -7.63 -61.60 7.96
CA SER A 16 -7.44 -62.88 7.20
C SER A 16 -7.94 -64.11 8.02
N ILE A 17 -8.18 -65.36 7.54
CA ILE A 17 -8.01 -66.01 6.20
C ILE A 17 -9.00 -67.20 5.97
N ILE A 18 -9.37 -67.46 4.70
CA ILE A 18 -9.63 -68.76 3.99
C ILE A 18 -10.08 -70.04 4.80
N THR A 19 -11.33 -70.45 4.55
CA THR A 19 -11.79 -71.81 4.07
C THR A 19 -11.90 -73.06 4.98
N ALA A 20 -12.88 -73.91 4.59
CA ALA A 20 -13.21 -75.31 4.99
C ALA A 20 -13.93 -75.51 6.36
N GLY A 21 -14.81 -76.50 6.55
CA GLY A 21 -15.21 -77.63 5.68
C GLY A 21 -16.57 -78.25 6.06
N PHE A 22 -17.00 -79.29 5.34
CA PHE A 22 -18.38 -79.79 5.22
C PHE A 22 -18.73 -81.02 6.10
N LEU A 23 -19.99 -81.51 6.00
CA LEU A 23 -20.47 -82.90 6.26
C LEU A 23 -20.62 -83.30 7.76
N ILE A 24 -21.64 -84.02 8.28
CA ILE A 24 -22.71 -84.93 7.75
C ILE A 24 -24.06 -84.68 8.47
N ALA A 25 -25.19 -85.05 7.84
CA ALA A 25 -26.55 -84.96 8.38
C ALA A 25 -27.10 -86.28 8.98
N VAL A 26 -28.11 -86.18 9.86
CA VAL A 26 -29.03 -87.29 10.22
C VAL A 26 -30.47 -86.74 10.25
N PHE A 27 -31.43 -87.52 9.74
CA PHE A 27 -32.82 -87.11 9.55
C PHE A 27 -33.64 -87.05 10.85
N GLY A 28 -34.48 -86.03 10.97
CA GLY A 28 -35.57 -85.92 11.95
C GLY A 28 -36.79 -85.26 11.30
N ILE A 29 -37.97 -85.86 11.45
CA ILE A 29 -39.18 -85.52 10.68
C ILE A 29 -39.67 -84.10 11.00
N GLY A 30 -39.36 -83.15 10.13
CA GLY A 30 -39.93 -81.80 10.12
C GLY A 30 -41.03 -81.68 9.07
N GLN A 31 -42.06 -80.88 9.35
CA GLN A 31 -43.10 -80.53 8.38
C GLN A 31 -42.49 -79.88 7.13
N PRO A 32 -43.17 -79.90 5.96
CA PRO A 32 -42.73 -79.13 4.81
C PRO A 32 -42.71 -77.64 5.17
N LEU A 33 -41.52 -77.13 5.46
CA LEU A 33 -41.21 -75.72 5.38
C LEU A 33 -41.45 -75.30 3.93
N ILE A 34 -42.65 -74.79 3.67
CA ILE A 34 -42.93 -74.02 2.47
C ILE A 34 -42.04 -72.79 2.56
N SER A 35 -40.85 -72.89 1.98
CA SER A 35 -39.98 -71.75 1.75
C SER A 35 -40.69 -70.84 0.76
N ARG A 36 -41.52 -69.94 1.29
CA ARG A 36 -42.06 -68.83 0.51
C ARG A 36 -40.86 -67.95 0.16
N THR A 37 -40.47 -67.96 -1.12
CA THR A 37 -39.52 -66.99 -1.66
C THR A 37 -40.07 -65.59 -1.37
N GLN A 38 -39.51 -64.92 -0.37
CA GLN A 38 -39.93 -63.58 0.02
C GLN A 38 -39.48 -62.61 -1.08
N VAL A 39 -40.45 -61.99 -1.76
CA VAL A 39 -40.15 -60.88 -2.68
C VAL A 39 -39.59 -59.73 -1.84
N LEU A 40 -38.37 -59.32 -2.14
CA LEU A 40 -37.73 -58.19 -1.47
C LEU A 40 -38.24 -56.88 -2.06
N LEU A 41 -38.51 -55.89 -1.21
CA LEU A 41 -38.88 -54.55 -1.67
C LEU A 41 -37.71 -53.91 -2.44
N GLN A 42 -38.01 -53.29 -3.57
CA GLN A 42 -37.04 -52.60 -4.45
C GLN A 42 -37.63 -51.28 -4.92
N ILE A 43 -36.81 -50.23 -4.94
CA ILE A 43 -37.09 -48.92 -5.56
C ILE A 43 -36.43 -48.91 -6.95
N SER A 44 -37.13 -48.38 -7.94
CA SER A 44 -36.67 -48.28 -9.33
C SER A 44 -37.23 -47.03 -10.02
N ASN A 45 -36.79 -46.76 -11.25
CA ASN A 45 -37.31 -45.68 -12.11
C ASN A 45 -37.32 -44.28 -11.46
N VAL A 46 -36.35 -43.98 -10.60
CA VAL A 46 -36.20 -42.66 -9.98
C VAL A 46 -35.94 -41.60 -11.05
N ARG A 47 -36.74 -40.53 -11.04
CA ARG A 47 -36.59 -39.36 -11.91
C ARG A 47 -36.86 -38.09 -11.12
N ALA A 48 -36.08 -37.05 -11.37
CA ALA A 48 -36.32 -35.71 -10.86
C ALA A 48 -36.57 -34.75 -12.04
N GLN A 49 -37.73 -34.11 -12.07
CA GLN A 49 -38.06 -33.02 -13.00
C GLN A 49 -37.97 -31.71 -12.26
N VAL A 50 -36.99 -30.88 -12.60
CA VAL A 50 -36.58 -29.71 -11.82
C VAL A 50 -37.00 -28.42 -12.53
N THR A 51 -37.40 -27.42 -11.76
CA THR A 51 -37.62 -26.03 -12.20
C THR A 51 -36.73 -25.08 -11.39
N GLU A 52 -36.90 -23.78 -11.54
CA GLU A 52 -36.21 -22.74 -10.77
C GLU A 52 -36.32 -22.92 -9.24
N ASN A 53 -37.49 -23.32 -8.72
CA ASN A 53 -37.73 -23.42 -7.27
C ASN A 53 -38.54 -24.66 -6.84
N ASN A 54 -38.80 -25.61 -7.75
CA ASN A 54 -39.54 -26.84 -7.46
C ASN A 54 -38.83 -28.07 -8.04
N VAL A 55 -39.12 -29.24 -7.49
CA VAL A 55 -38.80 -30.52 -8.14
C VAL A 55 -40.00 -31.47 -8.00
N THR A 56 -40.32 -32.18 -9.07
CA THR A 56 -41.20 -33.35 -9.03
C THR A 56 -40.34 -34.60 -9.10
N ILE A 57 -40.33 -35.40 -8.03
CA ILE A 57 -39.59 -36.66 -7.95
C ILE A 57 -40.57 -37.83 -8.08
N THR A 58 -40.31 -38.73 -9.01
CA THR A 58 -41.12 -39.94 -9.25
C THR A 58 -40.28 -41.19 -9.12
N TRP A 59 -40.83 -42.27 -8.55
CA TRP A 59 -40.18 -43.59 -8.50
C TRP A 59 -41.23 -44.70 -8.42
N ASP A 60 -40.83 -45.92 -8.76
CA ASP A 60 -41.66 -47.13 -8.69
C ASP A 60 -41.13 -48.08 -7.59
N THR A 61 -42.04 -48.78 -6.92
CA THR A 61 -41.72 -49.90 -6.02
C THR A 61 -42.29 -51.22 -6.53
N ASN A 62 -41.55 -52.32 -6.39
CA ASN A 62 -42.02 -53.65 -6.85
C ASN A 62 -43.10 -54.28 -5.94
N LEU A 63 -43.37 -53.68 -4.78
CA LEU A 63 -44.44 -54.01 -3.83
C LEU A 63 -45.13 -52.73 -3.40
N VAL A 64 -46.40 -52.85 -2.98
CA VAL A 64 -47.17 -51.75 -2.39
C VAL A 64 -46.45 -51.24 -1.14
N ALA A 65 -46.07 -49.97 -1.14
CA ALA A 65 -45.27 -49.34 -0.09
C ALA A 65 -45.71 -47.89 0.14
N ASP A 66 -45.31 -47.30 1.27
CA ASP A 66 -45.33 -45.84 1.45
C ASP A 66 -44.14 -45.18 0.73
N GLY A 67 -44.11 -43.85 0.75
CA GLY A 67 -43.07 -43.06 0.09
C GLY A 67 -42.61 -41.88 0.94
N ARG A 68 -41.29 -41.72 1.05
CA ARG A 68 -40.63 -40.62 1.77
C ARG A 68 -39.39 -40.13 1.01
N ILE A 69 -39.18 -38.82 0.99
CA ILE A 69 -37.93 -38.17 0.56
C ILE A 69 -37.28 -37.54 1.79
N ASP A 70 -36.01 -37.84 2.04
CA ASP A 70 -35.15 -36.99 2.88
C ASP A 70 -34.32 -36.10 1.94
N ILE A 71 -34.22 -34.80 2.22
CA ILE A 71 -33.57 -33.80 1.34
C ILE A 71 -32.84 -32.72 2.15
N GLY A 72 -31.73 -32.21 1.62
CA GLY A 72 -30.98 -31.08 2.16
C GLY A 72 -30.02 -30.47 1.12
N THR A 73 -29.27 -29.45 1.52
CA THR A 73 -28.18 -28.86 0.71
C THR A 73 -26.87 -29.63 0.83
N ASP A 74 -26.85 -30.69 1.64
CA ASP A 74 -25.75 -31.63 1.82
C ASP A 74 -26.31 -33.02 2.18
N ASN A 75 -25.44 -34.02 2.21
CA ASN A 75 -25.79 -35.43 2.41
C ASN A 75 -26.16 -35.82 3.87
N THR A 76 -26.20 -34.86 4.81
CA THR A 76 -26.78 -35.09 6.14
C THR A 76 -28.30 -34.98 6.12
N TYR A 77 -28.85 -34.30 5.10
CA TYR A 77 -30.26 -33.96 4.89
C TYR A 77 -30.87 -33.08 6.00
N GLY A 78 -31.60 -32.04 5.62
CA GLY A 78 -32.17 -31.07 6.58
C GLY A 78 -33.67 -31.26 6.86
N THR A 79 -34.40 -31.94 5.98
CA THR A 79 -35.87 -32.05 6.05
C THR A 79 -36.32 -33.34 5.39
N PHE A 80 -37.50 -33.84 5.78
CA PHE A 80 -38.14 -34.98 5.12
C PHE A 80 -39.59 -34.69 4.77
N PHE A 81 -40.06 -35.34 3.70
CA PHE A 81 -41.42 -35.27 3.19
C PHE A 81 -41.97 -36.68 3.05
N ILE A 82 -43.18 -36.92 3.55
CA ILE A 82 -43.88 -38.21 3.44
C ILE A 82 -45.05 -38.03 2.49
N SER A 83 -45.26 -38.98 1.58
CA SER A 83 -46.42 -38.98 0.69
C SER A 83 -47.71 -39.08 1.50
N THR A 84 -48.69 -38.25 1.16
CA THR A 84 -50.04 -38.28 1.74
C THR A 84 -50.97 -39.26 1.03
N ASP A 85 -50.52 -39.82 -0.10
CA ASP A 85 -51.30 -40.80 -0.85
C ASP A 85 -51.32 -42.16 -0.15
N LYS A 86 -52.30 -42.99 -0.51
CA LYS A 86 -52.34 -44.37 -0.03
C LYS A 86 -51.13 -45.14 -0.58
N PRO A 87 -50.56 -46.09 0.18
CA PRO A 87 -49.49 -46.96 -0.31
C PRO A 87 -49.81 -47.57 -1.69
N ASP A 88 -48.87 -47.45 -2.61
CA ASP A 88 -48.98 -47.90 -4.01
C ASP A 88 -47.60 -48.41 -4.51
N ILE A 89 -47.53 -48.85 -5.76
CA ILE A 89 -46.32 -49.23 -6.49
C ILE A 89 -45.72 -48.10 -7.34
N ARG A 90 -46.40 -46.95 -7.44
CA ARG A 90 -45.91 -45.76 -8.14
C ARG A 90 -46.04 -44.54 -7.25
N HIS A 91 -44.98 -43.74 -7.21
CA HIS A 91 -44.87 -42.60 -6.31
C HIS A 91 -44.54 -41.34 -7.09
N THR A 92 -45.16 -40.23 -6.70
CA THR A 92 -44.85 -38.89 -7.20
C THR A 92 -44.93 -37.92 -6.05
N MET A 93 -43.89 -37.11 -5.84
CA MET A 93 -43.91 -36.04 -4.84
C MET A 93 -43.33 -34.77 -5.44
N GLN A 94 -44.08 -33.67 -5.31
CA GLN A 94 -43.63 -32.35 -5.73
C GLN A 94 -43.19 -31.54 -4.50
N LEU A 95 -41.91 -31.18 -4.47
CA LEU A 95 -41.33 -30.25 -3.50
C LEU A 95 -41.32 -28.85 -4.09
N ARG A 96 -41.69 -27.85 -3.30
CA ARG A 96 -41.82 -26.45 -3.74
C ARG A 96 -41.10 -25.49 -2.80
N GLY A 97 -40.74 -24.32 -3.30
CA GLY A 97 -40.08 -23.28 -2.50
C GLY A 97 -38.62 -23.61 -2.16
N LEU A 98 -37.97 -24.43 -2.99
CA LEU A 98 -36.53 -24.67 -2.93
C LEU A 98 -35.79 -23.39 -3.32
N LYS A 99 -34.57 -23.21 -2.78
CA LYS A 99 -33.69 -22.12 -3.17
C LYS A 99 -33.27 -22.32 -4.63
N GLN A 100 -33.27 -21.25 -5.41
CA GLN A 100 -32.78 -21.24 -6.79
C GLN A 100 -31.26 -21.48 -6.86
N ASN A 101 -30.75 -21.89 -8.02
CA ASN A 101 -29.32 -22.13 -8.29
C ASN A 101 -28.61 -23.07 -7.27
N THR A 102 -29.36 -23.90 -6.54
CA THR A 102 -28.88 -24.64 -5.36
C THR A 102 -28.81 -26.13 -5.67
N VAL A 103 -27.69 -26.76 -5.33
CA VAL A 103 -27.57 -28.22 -5.37
C VAL A 103 -28.25 -28.80 -4.14
N TYR A 104 -29.15 -29.75 -4.37
CA TYR A 104 -29.86 -30.50 -3.35
C TYR A 104 -29.46 -31.97 -3.39
N HIS A 105 -29.19 -32.52 -2.21
CA HIS A 105 -28.96 -33.93 -1.93
C HIS A 105 -30.26 -34.55 -1.44
N PHE A 106 -30.65 -35.71 -1.95
CA PHE A 106 -31.84 -36.42 -1.53
C PHE A 106 -31.67 -37.95 -1.57
N LYS A 107 -32.39 -38.64 -0.69
CA LYS A 107 -32.60 -40.09 -0.75
C LYS A 107 -34.08 -40.42 -0.62
N LEU A 108 -34.47 -41.51 -1.24
CA LEU A 108 -35.83 -42.05 -1.13
C LEU A 108 -35.85 -43.14 -0.06
N MET A 109 -36.95 -43.22 0.67
CA MET A 109 -37.26 -44.34 1.56
C MET A 109 -38.68 -44.80 1.28
N SER A 110 -38.88 -46.12 1.19
CA SER A 110 -40.19 -46.74 0.99
C SER A 110 -40.32 -47.96 1.88
N ARG A 111 -41.48 -48.09 2.52
CA ARG A 111 -41.81 -49.18 3.43
C ARG A 111 -43.11 -49.87 3.03
N SER A 112 -42.98 -51.17 2.77
CA SER A 112 -44.11 -52.12 2.68
C SER A 112 -44.47 -52.65 4.07
N ALA A 113 -45.52 -53.47 4.16
CA ALA A 113 -46.02 -54.01 5.43
C ALA A 113 -44.96 -54.67 6.34
N ASN A 114 -43.89 -55.25 5.77
CA ASN A 114 -42.86 -55.99 6.52
C ASN A 114 -41.41 -55.62 6.15
N GLN A 115 -41.18 -54.63 5.27
CA GLN A 115 -39.84 -54.28 4.76
C GLN A 115 -39.74 -52.78 4.48
N GLU A 116 -38.64 -52.16 4.89
CA GLU A 116 -38.27 -50.77 4.60
C GLU A 116 -36.89 -50.75 3.93
N ILE A 117 -36.76 -49.96 2.86
CA ILE A 117 -35.50 -49.75 2.14
C ILE A 117 -35.27 -48.27 1.84
N SER A 118 -34.01 -47.91 1.62
CA SER A 118 -33.60 -46.57 1.19
C SER A 118 -32.69 -46.62 -0.03
N THR A 119 -32.66 -45.54 -0.81
CA THR A 119 -31.66 -45.36 -1.88
C THR A 119 -30.35 -44.83 -1.32
N PHE A 120 -29.30 -44.89 -2.14
CA PHE A 120 -28.12 -44.04 -1.95
C PHE A 120 -28.47 -42.54 -2.16
N ASP A 121 -27.54 -41.67 -1.78
CA ASP A 121 -27.65 -40.22 -1.96
C ASP A 121 -27.63 -39.84 -3.45
N GLN A 122 -28.61 -39.03 -3.87
CA GLN A 122 -28.78 -38.55 -5.24
C GLN A 122 -28.85 -37.03 -5.24
N THR A 123 -28.46 -36.40 -6.34
CA THR A 123 -28.43 -34.93 -6.43
C THR A 123 -29.23 -34.38 -7.60
N PHE A 124 -29.72 -33.15 -7.43
CA PHE A 124 -30.21 -32.31 -8.51
C PHE A 124 -29.84 -30.84 -8.23
N LYS A 125 -29.89 -29.97 -9.25
CA LYS A 125 -29.66 -28.53 -9.10
C LYS A 125 -30.89 -27.77 -9.59
N THR A 126 -31.42 -26.85 -8.78
CA THR A 126 -32.50 -25.96 -9.17
C THR A 126 -32.05 -24.95 -10.23
N GLY A 127 -33.00 -24.51 -11.08
CA GLY A 127 -32.74 -23.54 -12.13
C GLY A 127 -32.53 -22.10 -11.63
N GLU A 128 -32.25 -21.21 -12.58
CA GLU A 128 -32.23 -19.75 -12.43
C GLU A 128 -33.45 -19.17 -13.18
N THR A 129 -33.92 -17.98 -12.79
CA THR A 129 -34.98 -17.23 -13.50
C THR A 129 -34.38 -16.12 -14.35
N GLU A 130 -35.00 -15.84 -15.50
CA GLU A 130 -34.71 -14.66 -16.34
C GLU A 130 -34.89 -13.37 -15.53
N ASP A 131 -33.92 -12.45 -15.62
CA ASP A 131 -34.03 -11.16 -14.93
C ASP A 131 -35.06 -10.26 -15.63
N MET A 132 -35.77 -9.45 -14.85
CA MET A 132 -36.76 -8.47 -15.31
C MET A 132 -36.54 -7.09 -14.71
N THR A 133 -35.45 -6.90 -13.96
CA THR A 133 -35.04 -5.60 -13.43
C THR A 133 -34.16 -4.87 -14.46
N MET A 134 -34.26 -3.54 -14.52
CA MET A 134 -33.43 -2.73 -15.42
C MET A 134 -32.24 -2.18 -14.65
N PRO A 135 -31.06 -2.04 -15.30
CA PRO A 135 -29.84 -1.59 -14.63
C PRO A 135 -29.97 -0.14 -14.13
N VAL A 136 -29.61 0.12 -12.87
CA VAL A 136 -29.62 1.47 -12.29
C VAL A 136 -28.37 2.23 -12.73
N ILE A 137 -28.53 3.08 -13.74
CA ILE A 137 -27.47 3.98 -14.21
C ILE A 137 -27.18 5.07 -13.17
N SER A 138 -25.91 5.25 -12.81
CA SER A 138 -25.46 6.31 -11.89
C SER A 138 -24.07 6.86 -12.27
N ASN A 139 -23.65 7.94 -11.62
CA ASN A 139 -22.36 8.62 -11.81
C ASN A 139 -22.03 9.00 -13.28
N VAL A 140 -23.04 9.39 -14.06
CA VAL A 140 -22.88 9.84 -15.46
C VAL A 140 -22.13 11.18 -15.52
N ASN A 141 -20.88 11.13 -15.98
CA ASN A 141 -19.94 12.25 -16.00
C ASN A 141 -19.19 12.35 -17.34
N VAL A 142 -18.80 13.57 -17.72
CA VAL A 142 -17.86 13.82 -18.84
C VAL A 142 -16.49 14.12 -18.25
N VAL A 143 -15.53 13.23 -18.45
CA VAL A 143 -14.26 13.18 -17.68
C VAL A 143 -13.03 13.70 -18.43
N ALA A 144 -13.15 13.88 -19.74
CA ALA A 144 -12.17 14.55 -20.58
C ALA A 144 -12.90 15.19 -21.77
N ILE A 145 -12.48 16.40 -22.14
CA ILE A 145 -13.03 17.18 -23.26
C ILE A 145 -11.84 17.85 -23.98
N THR A 146 -11.92 17.94 -25.31
CA THR A 146 -11.01 18.75 -26.13
C THR A 146 -11.83 19.61 -27.10
N GLY A 147 -11.23 20.17 -28.15
CA GLY A 147 -11.97 20.76 -29.26
C GLY A 147 -12.78 19.75 -30.07
N ALA A 148 -12.26 18.51 -30.19
CA ALA A 148 -12.76 17.52 -31.13
C ALA A 148 -13.16 16.17 -30.50
N THR A 149 -13.00 15.99 -29.20
CA THR A 149 -13.31 14.75 -28.46
C THR A 149 -13.97 15.02 -27.10
N ALA A 150 -14.72 14.05 -26.61
CA ALA A 150 -15.21 14.02 -25.22
C ALA A 150 -15.34 12.56 -24.75
N THR A 151 -15.04 12.26 -23.49
CA THR A 151 -15.19 10.91 -22.91
C THR A 151 -16.25 10.92 -21.82
N ILE A 152 -17.24 10.04 -21.95
CA ILE A 152 -18.37 9.91 -21.05
C ILE A 152 -18.26 8.58 -20.29
N GLN A 153 -18.40 8.65 -18.97
CA GLN A 153 -18.28 7.53 -18.06
C GLN A 153 -19.48 7.47 -17.11
N TRP A 154 -19.88 6.25 -16.76
CA TRP A 154 -20.95 5.99 -15.80
C TRP A 154 -20.81 4.57 -15.23
N VAL A 155 -21.63 4.25 -14.22
CA VAL A 155 -21.69 2.90 -13.63
C VAL A 155 -23.13 2.39 -13.59
N THR A 156 -23.26 1.08 -13.52
CA THR A 156 -24.51 0.34 -13.28
C THR A 156 -24.32 -0.58 -12.07
N ASP A 157 -25.43 -0.97 -11.43
CA ASP A 157 -25.46 -1.93 -10.33
C ASP A 157 -25.35 -3.40 -10.79
N GLU A 158 -25.59 -3.67 -12.07
CA GLU A 158 -25.43 -4.97 -12.72
C GLU A 158 -24.66 -4.88 -14.07
N PRO A 159 -24.01 -5.96 -14.55
CA PRO A 159 -23.22 -5.91 -15.78
C PRO A 159 -24.03 -5.62 -17.05
N ALA A 160 -23.89 -4.41 -17.60
CA ALA A 160 -24.70 -3.94 -18.71
C ALA A 160 -23.88 -3.44 -19.93
N SER A 161 -24.50 -3.35 -21.10
CA SER A 161 -23.89 -2.78 -22.31
C SER A 161 -23.83 -1.26 -22.25
N SER A 162 -23.02 -0.64 -23.11
CA SER A 162 -22.77 0.81 -23.08
C SER A 162 -23.27 1.49 -24.35
N VAL A 163 -24.13 2.51 -24.25
CA VAL A 163 -24.59 3.31 -25.40
C VAL A 163 -24.62 4.80 -25.04
N VAL A 164 -24.11 5.65 -25.93
CA VAL A 164 -24.22 7.12 -25.87
C VAL A 164 -24.82 7.62 -27.17
N ARG A 165 -25.94 8.35 -27.08
CA ARG A 165 -26.50 9.17 -28.16
C ARG A 165 -26.08 10.61 -27.95
N TYR A 166 -25.69 11.34 -28.99
CA TYR A 166 -25.20 12.72 -28.87
C TYR A 166 -25.44 13.58 -30.12
N GLY A 167 -25.45 14.90 -29.97
CA GLY A 167 -25.54 15.88 -31.06
C GLY A 167 -25.64 17.32 -30.56
N GLU A 168 -25.61 18.31 -31.44
CA GLU A 168 -25.74 19.75 -31.06
C GLU A 168 -27.14 20.14 -30.55
N THR A 169 -28.08 19.18 -30.52
CA THR A 169 -29.43 19.33 -29.97
C THR A 169 -29.87 18.00 -29.33
N SER A 170 -30.86 18.03 -28.43
CA SER A 170 -31.48 16.86 -27.80
C SER A 170 -32.19 15.88 -28.76
N ARG A 171 -32.11 16.10 -30.08
CA ARG A 171 -32.51 15.11 -31.10
C ARG A 171 -31.44 14.04 -31.36
N TYR A 172 -30.21 14.23 -30.87
CA TYR A 172 -29.05 13.34 -30.99
C TYR A 172 -28.76 12.85 -32.42
N THR A 173 -27.87 13.53 -33.14
CA THR A 173 -27.53 13.23 -34.54
C THR A 173 -26.58 12.04 -34.72
N ALA A 174 -25.99 11.52 -33.65
CA ALA A 174 -25.00 10.45 -33.68
C ALA A 174 -25.13 9.48 -32.49
N THR A 175 -24.50 8.30 -32.60
CA THR A 175 -24.48 7.28 -31.55
C THR A 175 -23.13 6.55 -31.52
N ARG A 176 -22.68 6.22 -30.31
CA ARG A 176 -21.55 5.30 -30.03
C ARG A 176 -22.02 4.22 -29.07
N SER A 177 -21.51 3.01 -29.19
CA SER A 177 -21.89 1.89 -28.33
C SER A 177 -20.79 0.84 -28.18
N SER A 178 -20.88 0.06 -27.12
CA SER A 178 -20.11 -1.16 -26.86
C SER A 178 -21.06 -2.24 -26.33
N GLY A 179 -21.00 -3.44 -26.93
CA GLY A 179 -21.85 -4.57 -26.53
C GLY A 179 -21.36 -5.33 -25.30
N THR A 180 -20.12 -5.09 -24.85
CA THR A 180 -19.54 -5.73 -23.66
C THR A 180 -20.34 -5.36 -22.42
N LYS A 181 -20.75 -6.38 -21.66
CA LYS A 181 -21.45 -6.23 -20.39
C LYS A 181 -20.45 -5.94 -19.28
N THR A 182 -20.63 -4.82 -18.57
CA THR A 182 -19.73 -4.32 -17.53
C THR A 182 -20.52 -3.46 -16.53
N LEU A 183 -20.08 -3.40 -15.28
CA LEU A 183 -20.60 -2.48 -14.25
C LEU A 183 -20.12 -1.03 -14.48
N GLN A 184 -19.11 -0.85 -15.31
CA GLN A 184 -18.25 0.32 -15.34
C GLN A 184 -18.01 0.69 -16.81
N HIS A 185 -18.57 1.83 -17.24
CA HIS A 185 -18.76 2.17 -18.65
C HIS A 185 -17.85 3.32 -19.11
N ASP A 186 -17.33 3.21 -20.32
CA ASP A 186 -16.52 4.24 -20.97
C ASP A 186 -16.85 4.36 -22.46
N ILE A 187 -17.23 5.55 -22.92
CA ILE A 187 -17.43 5.84 -24.34
C ILE A 187 -16.74 7.17 -24.72
N ALA A 188 -15.81 7.08 -25.67
CA ALA A 188 -15.18 8.24 -26.29
C ALA A 188 -15.94 8.68 -27.55
N LEU A 189 -16.29 9.96 -27.58
CA LEU A 189 -16.84 10.69 -28.71
C LEU A 189 -15.69 11.38 -29.46
N THR A 190 -15.73 11.33 -30.80
CA THR A 190 -14.67 11.85 -31.67
C THR A 190 -15.27 12.55 -32.89
N GLY A 191 -14.55 13.53 -33.44
CA GLY A 191 -15.01 14.33 -34.58
C GLY A 191 -16.04 15.40 -34.19
N LEU A 192 -15.98 15.89 -32.96
CA LEU A 192 -16.81 17.01 -32.48
C LEU A 192 -16.32 18.33 -33.10
N ARG A 193 -17.21 19.32 -33.17
CA ARG A 193 -16.85 20.71 -33.53
C ARG A 193 -16.38 21.45 -32.28
N ALA A 194 -15.31 22.23 -32.40
CA ALA A 194 -14.85 23.15 -31.36
C ALA A 194 -15.90 24.23 -31.02
N ALA A 195 -15.80 24.79 -29.81
CA ALA A 195 -16.67 25.84 -29.28
C ALA A 195 -18.19 25.54 -29.34
N ALA A 196 -18.59 24.27 -29.36
CA ALA A 196 -19.98 23.84 -29.54
C ALA A 196 -20.52 23.15 -28.28
N VAL A 197 -21.80 23.42 -27.97
CA VAL A 197 -22.54 22.69 -26.94
C VAL A 197 -23.12 21.42 -27.57
N TYR A 198 -22.88 20.28 -26.93
CA TYR A 198 -23.44 18.99 -27.30
C TYR A 198 -24.39 18.51 -26.20
N HIS A 199 -25.55 18.03 -26.63
CA HIS A 199 -26.48 17.21 -25.85
C HIS A 199 -26.07 15.74 -25.95
N PHE A 200 -26.25 14.97 -24.87
CA PHE A 200 -26.05 13.53 -24.85
C PHE A 200 -26.98 12.82 -23.86
N GLN A 201 -27.25 11.55 -24.16
CA GLN A 201 -27.98 10.63 -23.31
C GLN A 201 -27.27 9.27 -23.31
N VAL A 202 -27.17 8.65 -22.13
CA VAL A 202 -26.61 7.30 -21.97
C VAL A 202 -27.72 6.28 -21.76
N SER A 203 -27.50 5.05 -22.21
CA SER A 203 -28.39 3.92 -21.94
C SER A 203 -27.60 2.61 -21.83
N SER A 204 -28.07 1.73 -20.96
CA SER A 204 -27.44 0.45 -20.62
C SER A 204 -28.47 -0.66 -20.61
N ALA A 205 -28.05 -1.88 -21.00
CA ALA A 205 -28.91 -3.06 -20.98
C ALA A 205 -28.15 -4.27 -20.43
N ASP A 206 -28.75 -5.02 -19.53
CA ASP A 206 -28.22 -6.21 -18.84
C ASP A 206 -28.03 -7.43 -19.77
N THR A 207 -27.85 -8.63 -19.23
CA THR A 207 -27.74 -9.89 -20.01
C THR A 207 -29.06 -10.33 -20.65
N ASP A 208 -30.19 -10.03 -20.01
CA ASP A 208 -31.50 -10.59 -20.30
C ASP A 208 -32.33 -9.68 -21.25
N GLY A 209 -31.89 -8.42 -21.40
CA GLY A 209 -32.39 -7.43 -22.37
C GLY A 209 -33.04 -6.20 -21.73
N ASN A 210 -33.18 -6.15 -20.41
CA ASN A 210 -33.74 -5.04 -19.67
C ASN A 210 -32.89 -3.79 -19.86
N THR A 211 -33.50 -2.69 -20.33
CA THR A 211 -32.78 -1.51 -20.81
C THR A 211 -33.15 -0.25 -20.05
N ALA A 212 -32.18 0.34 -19.34
CA ALA A 212 -32.31 1.64 -18.70
C ALA A 212 -31.74 2.79 -19.55
N VAL A 213 -32.26 4.00 -19.33
CA VAL A 213 -31.90 5.23 -20.05
C VAL A 213 -31.83 6.39 -19.07
N ASP A 214 -30.73 7.16 -19.09
CA ASP A 214 -30.57 8.36 -18.25
C ASP A 214 -31.19 9.62 -18.89
N VAL A 215 -31.24 10.72 -18.14
CA VAL A 215 -31.69 12.03 -18.62
C VAL A 215 -30.76 12.63 -19.69
N ASP A 216 -31.27 13.61 -20.45
CA ASP A 216 -30.45 14.45 -21.34
C ASP A 216 -29.49 15.31 -20.50
N ARG A 217 -28.23 15.40 -20.95
CA ARG A 217 -27.16 16.17 -20.32
C ARG A 217 -26.38 16.93 -21.40
N THR A 218 -25.67 17.97 -21.00
CA THR A 218 -24.86 18.76 -21.94
C THR A 218 -23.39 18.87 -21.54
N PHE A 219 -22.53 19.09 -22.53
CA PHE A 219 -21.15 19.53 -22.35
C PHE A 219 -20.76 20.50 -23.46
N GLN A 220 -19.67 21.26 -23.28
CA GLN A 220 -19.16 22.20 -24.29
C GLN A 220 -17.71 21.86 -24.65
N THR A 221 -17.41 21.78 -25.95
CA THR A 221 -16.04 21.58 -26.45
C THR A 221 -15.20 22.86 -26.32
N TRP A 222 -13.87 22.69 -26.24
CA TRP A 222 -12.94 23.81 -26.12
C TRP A 222 -12.94 24.71 -27.37
N LEU A 223 -12.45 25.94 -27.21
CA LEU A 223 -12.43 26.96 -28.27
C LEU A 223 -11.50 26.62 -29.43
N THR A 224 -10.37 25.96 -29.16
CA THR A 224 -9.42 25.50 -30.18
C THR A 224 -9.91 24.17 -30.78
N ASN A 225 -9.71 23.96 -32.08
CA ASN A 225 -10.00 22.66 -32.73
C ASN A 225 -8.89 21.61 -32.49
N GLU A 226 -8.20 21.72 -31.36
CA GLU A 226 -7.20 20.74 -30.95
C GLU A 226 -7.92 19.50 -30.43
N GLY A 227 -7.65 18.37 -31.07
CA GLY A 227 -7.97 17.05 -30.50
C GLY A 227 -6.94 16.65 -29.45
N ASP A 228 -6.98 15.39 -29.03
CA ASP A 228 -6.03 14.82 -28.09
C ASP A 228 -4.63 14.55 -28.73
N VAL A 229 -3.90 15.65 -28.99
CA VAL A 229 -2.66 15.67 -29.77
C VAL A 229 -1.42 15.26 -28.97
N LEU A 230 -1.47 15.32 -27.63
CA LEU A 230 -0.34 14.93 -26.77
C LEU A 230 0.14 13.50 -27.08
N VAL A 231 1.41 13.22 -26.79
CA VAL A 231 1.95 11.87 -26.79
C VAL A 231 1.57 11.21 -25.47
N LEU A 232 1.07 9.97 -25.51
CA LEU A 232 0.81 9.20 -24.29
C LEU A 232 2.13 9.01 -23.52
N GLN A 233 2.14 9.34 -22.23
CA GLN A 233 3.28 9.24 -21.35
C GLN A 233 2.90 8.52 -20.05
N PHE A 234 3.89 7.90 -19.43
CA PHE A 234 3.78 7.26 -18.12
C PHE A 234 4.53 8.09 -17.10
N SER A 235 3.98 8.16 -15.89
CA SER A 235 4.68 8.59 -14.68
C SER A 235 4.35 7.61 -13.56
N ASP A 236 5.05 7.72 -12.43
CA ASP A 236 4.68 7.06 -11.17
C ASP A 236 4.54 5.53 -11.26
N ILE A 237 5.30 4.91 -12.17
CA ILE A 237 5.33 3.45 -12.33
C ILE A 237 5.88 2.83 -11.02
N ARG A 238 5.26 1.73 -10.58
CA ARG A 238 5.63 0.91 -9.44
C ARG A 238 5.35 -0.57 -9.77
N PRO A 239 6.11 -1.52 -9.19
CA PRO A 239 7.30 -1.30 -8.38
C PRO A 239 8.48 -0.83 -9.26
N LEU A 240 9.34 0.05 -8.72
CA LEU A 240 10.60 0.42 -9.42
C LEU A 240 11.79 -0.44 -8.99
N THR A 241 11.69 -1.11 -7.85
CA THR A 241 12.78 -1.91 -7.28
C THR A 241 12.25 -3.22 -6.69
N PRO A 242 13.13 -4.21 -6.44
CA PRO A 242 12.76 -5.44 -5.75
C PRO A 242 12.11 -5.25 -4.37
N ASN A 243 12.48 -4.19 -3.65
CA ASN A 243 12.06 -3.94 -2.26
C ASN A 243 10.91 -2.92 -2.14
N ASP A 244 10.22 -2.61 -3.23
CA ASP A 244 9.08 -1.70 -3.22
C ASP A 244 8.00 -2.21 -2.23
N PRO A 245 7.38 -1.36 -1.40
CA PRO A 245 6.36 -1.79 -0.42
C PRO A 245 5.17 -2.50 -1.07
N GLN A 246 4.93 -2.25 -2.37
CA GLN A 246 3.91 -2.94 -3.16
C GLN A 246 4.24 -4.43 -3.41
N VAL A 247 5.51 -4.84 -3.27
CA VAL A 247 5.99 -6.23 -3.42
C VAL A 247 5.94 -6.95 -2.09
N LYS A 248 5.19 -8.05 -2.03
CA LYS A 248 5.07 -8.96 -0.88
C LYS A 248 5.78 -10.29 -1.18
N SER A 249 5.63 -11.29 -0.29
CA SER A 249 6.23 -12.62 -0.49
C SER A 249 5.52 -13.47 -1.54
N ASN A 250 4.26 -13.20 -1.84
CA ASN A 250 3.43 -13.98 -2.76
C ASN A 250 2.63 -13.12 -3.76
N SER A 251 2.87 -11.81 -3.78
CA SER A 251 2.07 -10.86 -4.55
C SER A 251 2.83 -9.57 -4.82
N VAL A 252 2.39 -8.81 -5.82
CA VAL A 252 2.87 -7.46 -6.11
C VAL A 252 1.70 -6.58 -6.53
N MET A 253 1.62 -5.34 -6.05
CA MET A 253 0.83 -4.32 -6.73
C MET A 253 1.70 -3.65 -7.79
N ILE A 254 1.18 -3.51 -9.00
CA ILE A 254 1.80 -2.73 -10.07
C ILE A 254 0.90 -1.53 -10.31
N SER A 255 1.41 -0.32 -10.14
CA SER A 255 0.67 0.92 -10.38
C SER A 255 1.41 1.85 -11.34
N TRP A 256 0.68 2.68 -12.08
CA TRP A 256 1.27 3.75 -12.89
C TRP A 256 0.23 4.82 -13.24
N ARG A 257 0.71 6.02 -13.52
CA ARG A 257 -0.10 7.12 -14.03
C ARG A 257 0.12 7.31 -15.53
N THR A 258 -0.91 7.79 -16.20
CA THR A 258 -0.92 8.21 -17.61
C THR A 258 -1.31 9.68 -17.73
N ASN A 259 -0.72 10.40 -18.68
CA ASN A 259 -1.06 11.81 -18.94
C ASN A 259 -2.39 11.99 -19.71
N LYS A 260 -3.07 10.89 -20.06
CA LYS A 260 -4.33 10.82 -20.80
C LYS A 260 -5.20 9.70 -20.24
N LEU A 261 -6.50 9.77 -20.46
CA LEU A 261 -7.37 8.60 -20.26
C LEU A 261 -6.93 7.46 -21.19
N ALA A 262 -6.52 6.35 -20.60
CA ALA A 262 -6.09 5.15 -21.31
C ALA A 262 -6.61 3.89 -20.60
N ASN A 263 -6.47 2.73 -21.23
CA ASN A 263 -6.61 1.45 -20.54
C ASN A 263 -5.28 0.97 -19.95
N GLY A 264 -5.29 -0.11 -19.16
CA GLY A 264 -4.08 -0.72 -18.63
C GLY A 264 -3.91 -2.19 -19.01
N ILE A 265 -2.69 -2.57 -19.40
CA ILE A 265 -2.27 -3.93 -19.69
C ILE A 265 -0.92 -4.16 -19.01
N ILE A 266 -0.78 -5.25 -18.26
CA ILE A 266 0.48 -5.68 -17.66
C ILE A 266 0.92 -6.96 -18.35
N ARG A 267 2.17 -7.02 -18.79
CA ARG A 267 2.85 -8.25 -19.23
C ARG A 267 3.87 -8.61 -18.18
N TYR A 268 3.95 -9.86 -17.74
CA TYR A 268 4.90 -10.27 -16.70
C TYR A 268 5.31 -11.74 -16.81
N GLY A 269 6.35 -12.14 -16.07
CA GLY A 269 6.83 -13.53 -16.00
C GLY A 269 8.06 -13.70 -15.12
N GLU A 270 8.42 -14.94 -14.81
CA GLU A 270 9.58 -15.28 -13.97
C GLU A 270 10.89 -14.96 -14.71
N GLY A 271 11.92 -14.54 -13.97
CA GLY A 271 13.21 -14.11 -14.51
C GLY A 271 13.04 -12.94 -15.48
N THR A 272 13.50 -13.12 -16.72
CA THR A 272 13.38 -12.13 -17.81
C THR A 272 12.16 -12.36 -18.73
N SER A 273 11.29 -13.31 -18.40
CA SER A 273 10.15 -13.65 -19.25
C SER A 273 8.97 -12.69 -19.10
N LEU A 274 8.18 -12.52 -20.17
CA LEU A 274 6.97 -11.70 -20.23
C LEU A 274 5.80 -12.51 -20.85
N ASN A 275 5.62 -13.73 -20.36
CA ASN A 275 4.75 -14.75 -20.95
C ASN A 275 3.30 -14.73 -20.42
N ARG A 276 3.03 -14.02 -19.33
CA ARG A 276 1.68 -13.78 -18.79
C ARG A 276 1.21 -12.38 -19.20
N THR A 277 -0.11 -12.19 -19.34
CA THR A 277 -0.70 -10.87 -19.66
C THR A 277 -2.00 -10.69 -18.90
N ILE A 278 -2.11 -9.56 -18.20
CA ILE A 278 -3.31 -9.08 -17.51
C ILE A 278 -3.80 -7.87 -18.29
N THR A 279 -5.09 -7.82 -18.59
CA THR A 279 -5.77 -6.59 -19.03
C THR A 279 -6.58 -6.10 -17.85
N ILE A 280 -6.33 -4.87 -17.41
CA ILE A 280 -7.10 -4.25 -16.32
C ILE A 280 -8.52 -4.00 -16.85
N PRO A 281 -9.58 -4.58 -16.25
CA PRO A 281 -10.95 -4.50 -16.79
C PRO A 281 -11.63 -3.12 -16.68
N ASP A 282 -10.98 -2.16 -16.03
CA ASP A 282 -11.59 -0.90 -15.62
C ASP A 282 -11.84 0.08 -16.79
N VAL A 283 -12.73 1.03 -16.50
CA VAL A 283 -12.96 2.24 -17.29
C VAL A 283 -11.64 2.95 -17.58
N ARG A 284 -11.51 3.59 -18.76
CA ARG A 284 -10.27 4.30 -19.09
C ARG A 284 -9.99 5.38 -18.05
N THR A 285 -8.78 5.40 -17.54
CA THR A 285 -8.40 6.17 -16.34
C THR A 285 -7.04 6.83 -16.56
N PHE A 286 -6.73 7.82 -15.72
CA PHE A 286 -5.39 8.38 -15.62
C PHE A 286 -4.50 7.54 -14.69
N GLU A 287 -5.08 6.97 -13.62
CA GLU A 287 -4.39 6.16 -12.62
C GLU A 287 -4.72 4.69 -12.80
N HIS A 288 -3.70 3.84 -12.88
CA HIS A 288 -3.81 2.40 -13.10
C HIS A 288 -3.16 1.67 -11.93
N GLN A 289 -3.80 0.62 -11.42
CA GLN A 289 -3.19 -0.29 -10.46
C GLN A 289 -3.77 -1.69 -10.58
N TYR A 290 -2.97 -2.71 -10.30
CA TYR A 290 -3.42 -4.09 -10.24
C TYR A 290 -2.53 -4.93 -9.32
N THR A 291 -3.13 -5.73 -8.45
CA THR A 291 -2.39 -6.68 -7.61
C THR A 291 -2.32 -8.04 -8.29
N ILE A 292 -1.10 -8.47 -8.62
CA ILE A 292 -0.81 -9.84 -9.06
C ILE A 292 -0.59 -10.69 -7.81
N GLU A 293 -1.36 -11.76 -7.67
CA GLU A 293 -1.26 -12.72 -6.57
C GLU A 293 -0.62 -14.05 -7.01
N GLU A 294 -0.52 -15.00 -6.09
CA GLU A 294 0.01 -16.36 -6.32
C GLU A 294 1.42 -16.42 -6.93
N LEU A 295 2.26 -15.43 -6.62
CA LEU A 295 3.66 -15.43 -6.97
C LEU A 295 4.47 -16.35 -6.05
N LYS A 296 5.54 -16.94 -6.58
CA LYS A 296 6.53 -17.66 -5.77
C LYS A 296 7.29 -16.65 -4.92
N SER A 297 7.70 -17.01 -3.71
CA SER A 297 8.57 -16.20 -2.85
C SER A 297 10.03 -16.24 -3.29
N GLY A 298 10.83 -15.24 -2.91
CA GLY A 298 12.26 -15.15 -3.23
C GLY A 298 12.56 -15.17 -4.73
N THR A 299 11.61 -14.80 -5.59
CA THR A 299 11.64 -15.07 -7.03
C THR A 299 11.61 -13.77 -7.82
N THR A 300 12.58 -13.61 -8.72
CA THR A 300 12.61 -12.47 -9.67
C THR A 300 11.50 -12.59 -10.70
N TYR A 301 10.76 -11.51 -10.91
CA TYR A 301 9.79 -11.33 -11.98
C TYR A 301 10.13 -10.10 -12.80
N SER A 302 10.00 -10.18 -14.12
CA SER A 302 10.01 -9.02 -15.02
C SER A 302 8.58 -8.62 -15.38
N PHE A 303 8.36 -7.33 -15.64
CA PHE A 303 7.11 -6.81 -16.16
C PHE A 303 7.28 -5.66 -17.16
N GLN A 304 6.25 -5.43 -17.97
CA GLN A 304 6.07 -4.25 -18.83
C GLN A 304 4.61 -3.79 -18.72
N ILE A 305 4.39 -2.48 -18.65
CA ILE A 305 3.06 -1.88 -18.75
C ILE A 305 2.81 -1.37 -20.17
N GLU A 306 1.58 -1.55 -20.67
CA GLU A 306 1.09 -1.03 -21.94
C GLU A 306 -0.26 -0.34 -21.71
N SER A 307 -0.42 0.84 -22.31
CA SER A 307 -1.67 1.60 -22.26
C SER A 307 -2.01 2.15 -23.64
N LYS A 308 -3.30 2.25 -23.93
CA LYS A 308 -3.86 2.77 -25.18
C LYS A 308 -4.86 3.88 -24.90
N ASP A 309 -4.63 5.06 -25.47
CA ASP A 309 -5.43 6.27 -25.23
C ASP A 309 -6.79 6.27 -25.95
N ILE A 310 -7.58 7.33 -25.75
CA ILE A 310 -8.93 7.46 -26.32
C ILE A 310 -8.97 7.50 -27.87
N VAL A 311 -7.87 7.90 -28.53
CA VAL A 311 -7.74 7.91 -29.99
C VAL A 311 -7.01 6.67 -30.53
N GLY A 312 -6.64 5.74 -29.64
CA GLY A 312 -6.07 4.44 -29.99
C GLY A 312 -4.56 4.42 -30.15
N LYS A 313 -3.83 5.45 -29.72
CA LYS A 313 -2.36 5.43 -29.65
C LYS A 313 -1.94 4.58 -28.45
N SER A 314 -1.11 3.56 -28.68
CA SER A 314 -0.51 2.75 -27.62
C SER A 314 0.89 3.25 -27.24
N LYS A 315 1.25 3.11 -25.96
CA LYS A 315 2.64 3.19 -25.47
C LYS A 315 2.93 1.99 -24.56
N ARG A 316 4.17 1.51 -24.57
CA ARG A 316 4.70 0.51 -23.63
C ARG A 316 5.89 1.08 -22.86
N SER A 317 6.09 0.63 -21.62
CA SER A 317 7.29 0.92 -20.83
C SER A 317 8.51 0.14 -21.33
N GLU A 318 9.68 0.46 -20.78
CA GLU A 318 10.78 -0.49 -20.71
C GLU A 318 10.43 -1.71 -19.83
N THR A 319 11.28 -2.75 -19.86
CA THR A 319 11.14 -3.88 -18.94
C THR A 319 11.66 -3.50 -17.58
N LEU A 320 10.80 -3.59 -16.58
CA LEU A 320 11.12 -3.41 -15.16
C LEU A 320 11.13 -4.78 -14.47
N SER A 321 11.69 -4.87 -13.28
CA SER A 321 11.71 -6.12 -12.50
C SER A 321 11.58 -5.89 -11.00
N PHE A 322 11.08 -6.90 -10.31
CA PHE A 322 11.01 -6.98 -8.86
C PHE A 322 11.37 -8.39 -8.40
N VAL A 323 11.64 -8.57 -7.10
CA VAL A 323 11.87 -9.88 -6.48
C VAL A 323 10.87 -10.00 -5.34
N THR A 324 10.02 -11.02 -5.36
CA THR A 324 9.12 -11.29 -4.24
C THR A 324 9.89 -11.59 -2.97
N ARG A 325 9.38 -11.16 -1.82
CA ARG A 325 10.05 -11.39 -0.52
C ARG A 325 10.16 -12.89 -0.24
N SER A 326 11.28 -13.33 0.35
CA SER A 326 11.44 -14.71 0.79
C SER A 326 10.49 -15.02 1.95
N VAL A 327 10.00 -16.27 2.03
CA VAL A 327 9.33 -16.79 3.23
C VAL A 327 10.35 -17.66 3.95
N SER A 328 10.71 -17.30 5.17
CA SER A 328 11.70 -18.02 5.97
C SER A 328 11.12 -19.36 6.47
N SER A 329 11.36 -20.44 5.73
CA SER A 329 11.39 -21.77 6.34
C SER A 329 12.63 -21.87 7.22
N SER A 330 12.45 -22.25 8.48
CA SER A 330 13.50 -22.25 9.50
C SER A 330 14.60 -23.32 9.29
N THR A 331 15.61 -23.02 8.48
CA THR A 331 16.99 -23.53 8.66
C THR A 331 18.00 -22.69 7.87
N GLU A 332 19.13 -22.37 8.53
CA GLU A 332 20.45 -21.97 8.00
C GLU A 332 20.56 -21.15 6.70
N GLY A 333 21.13 -19.94 6.81
CA GLY A 333 22.13 -19.48 5.83
C GLY A 333 21.70 -18.50 4.72
N GLY A 334 21.35 -17.27 5.12
CA GLY A 334 21.76 -16.01 4.47
C GLY A 334 21.53 -15.77 2.96
N GLU A 335 20.68 -14.79 2.67
CA GLU A 335 20.97 -13.74 1.68
C GLU A 335 20.35 -12.43 2.20
N HIS A 336 21.20 -11.48 2.64
CA HIS A 336 20.79 -10.27 3.37
C HIS A 336 20.54 -9.10 2.42
N SER A 337 19.71 -8.13 2.85
CA SER A 337 19.47 -6.92 2.04
C SER A 337 20.74 -6.08 1.91
N GLU A 338 20.95 -5.45 0.74
CA GLU A 338 22.17 -4.67 0.43
C GLU A 338 22.43 -3.46 1.36
N THR A 339 21.51 -3.14 2.27
CA THR A 339 21.65 -2.03 3.23
C THR A 339 21.64 -2.48 4.68
N GLY A 340 21.14 -3.69 4.95
CA GLY A 340 21.09 -4.32 6.26
C GLY A 340 20.10 -3.69 7.25
N MET A 341 19.20 -2.79 6.86
CA MET A 341 18.23 -2.21 7.79
C MET A 341 17.01 -3.12 7.97
N THR A 342 16.71 -3.52 9.21
CA THR A 342 15.61 -4.44 9.55
C THR A 342 14.43 -3.77 10.25
N PHE A 343 14.62 -2.61 10.88
CA PHE A 343 13.55 -1.94 11.61
C PHE A 343 13.71 -0.41 11.58
N TYR A 344 12.59 0.29 11.59
CA TYR A 344 12.52 1.73 11.80
C TYR A 344 11.18 2.10 12.47
N ALA A 345 11.22 2.80 13.61
CA ALA A 345 10.04 3.32 14.28
C ALA A 345 10.19 4.81 14.57
N ARG A 346 9.25 5.59 14.06
CA ARG A 346 9.11 7.02 14.29
C ARG A 346 8.17 7.26 15.47
N PHE A 347 8.55 8.13 16.41
CA PHE A 347 7.78 8.36 17.64
C PHE A 347 6.83 9.58 17.53
N ASP A 348 6.18 9.72 16.39
CA ASP A 348 5.38 10.89 16.00
C ASP A 348 4.05 11.11 16.76
N GLY A 349 3.75 10.27 17.75
CA GLY A 349 2.58 10.39 18.62
C GLY A 349 1.33 9.66 18.12
N ASN A 350 1.41 8.97 16.97
CA ASN A 350 0.40 7.99 16.58
C ASN A 350 0.63 6.68 17.37
N THR A 351 -0.43 5.96 17.75
CA THR A 351 -0.29 4.71 18.54
C THR A 351 0.11 3.49 17.70
N THR A 352 0.33 3.69 16.41
CA THR A 352 0.82 2.71 15.43
C THR A 352 2.17 3.20 14.90
N PRO A 353 3.25 2.40 14.95
CA PRO A 353 4.52 2.79 14.33
C PRO A 353 4.33 3.01 12.83
N ASP A 354 4.78 4.15 12.31
CA ASP A 354 4.46 4.59 10.95
C ASP A 354 5.15 3.75 9.84
N PHE A 355 6.11 2.89 10.21
CA PHE A 355 6.67 1.84 9.35
C PHE A 355 6.98 0.56 10.15
N THR A 356 6.73 -0.61 9.54
CA THR A 356 7.31 -1.89 9.98
C THR A 356 7.84 -2.64 8.75
N VAL A 357 9.11 -3.03 8.80
CA VAL A 357 9.62 -4.17 8.03
C VAL A 357 9.38 -5.40 8.90
N GLY A 358 8.11 -5.78 9.01
CA GLY A 358 7.59 -6.77 9.96
C GLY A 358 6.07 -6.81 9.86
N ALA A 359 5.41 -7.81 10.45
CA ALA A 359 3.95 -7.86 10.42
C ALA A 359 3.32 -6.69 11.21
N SER A 360 2.07 -6.34 10.89
CA SER A 360 1.32 -5.26 11.57
C SER A 360 1.01 -5.51 13.06
N ASP A 361 1.39 -6.67 13.59
CA ASP A 361 1.18 -7.09 14.98
C ASP A 361 2.45 -6.90 15.87
N THR A 362 3.59 -6.50 15.28
CA THR A 362 4.94 -6.59 15.89
C THR A 362 5.30 -5.53 16.95
N ALA A 363 4.42 -4.56 17.20
CA ALA A 363 4.61 -3.51 18.20
C ALA A 363 3.42 -3.45 19.16
N GLN A 364 3.49 -4.26 20.22
CA GLN A 364 2.51 -4.23 21.30
C GLN A 364 2.95 -3.21 22.36
N VAL A 365 2.46 -1.97 22.24
CA VAL A 365 2.69 -0.90 23.22
C VAL A 365 2.14 -1.31 24.59
N GLY A 366 3.02 -1.85 25.43
CA GLY A 366 2.78 -2.04 26.85
C GLY A 366 2.48 -0.69 27.51
N SER A 367 1.65 -0.69 28.54
CA SER A 367 1.06 0.52 29.12
C SER A 367 2.10 1.59 29.50
N VAL A 368 2.09 2.74 28.81
CA VAL A 368 2.32 4.08 29.38
C VAL A 368 1.86 5.19 28.42
N VAL A 369 1.55 6.35 29.01
CA VAL A 369 0.84 7.48 28.39
C VAL A 369 1.74 8.28 27.43
N VAL A 370 1.28 8.42 26.19
CA VAL A 370 1.91 9.26 25.16
C VAL A 370 1.68 10.75 25.47
N ASN A 371 2.72 11.44 25.92
CA ASN A 371 2.80 12.89 25.79
C ASN A 371 3.65 13.22 24.56
N ALA A 372 3.01 13.66 23.47
CA ALA A 372 3.70 14.10 22.28
C ALA A 372 4.55 15.35 22.59
N ALA A 373 5.87 15.21 22.55
CA ALA A 373 6.82 16.32 22.63
C ALA A 373 7.48 16.54 21.28
N ALA A 374 8.08 17.72 21.07
CA ALA A 374 8.94 17.96 19.91
C ALA A 374 10.15 17.02 19.95
N GLY A 375 10.25 16.17 18.92
CA GLY A 375 11.38 15.29 18.67
C GLY A 375 12.60 16.01 18.14
N LYS A 376 13.59 15.24 17.69
CA LYS A 376 14.77 15.72 16.98
C LYS A 376 14.54 15.76 15.47
N THR A 377 13.73 14.83 14.96
CA THR A 377 13.40 14.59 13.54
C THR A 377 11.90 14.31 13.33
N GLY A 378 11.12 14.20 14.42
CA GLY A 378 9.67 14.09 14.38
C GLY A 378 8.99 14.53 15.67
N GLY A 379 8.03 13.73 16.10
CA GLY A 379 7.54 13.75 17.49
C GLY A 379 8.41 12.84 18.36
N ALA A 380 8.30 12.98 19.67
CA ALA A 380 8.95 12.10 20.61
C ALA A 380 7.97 11.43 21.58
N ALA A 381 8.26 10.18 21.92
CA ALA A 381 7.57 9.45 22.96
C ALA A 381 8.34 9.54 24.28
N LEU A 382 7.67 9.99 25.34
CA LEU A 382 8.19 9.90 26.70
C LEU A 382 7.99 8.49 27.24
N VAL A 383 9.09 7.78 27.50
CA VAL A 383 9.09 6.57 28.33
C VAL A 383 9.35 7.04 29.76
N GLY A 384 8.32 6.99 30.60
CA GLY A 384 8.35 7.48 31.98
C GLY A 384 9.09 6.57 32.97
N ASN A 385 8.89 6.82 34.27
CA ASN A 385 9.43 5.99 35.34
C ASN A 385 8.85 4.58 35.27
N LYS A 386 9.73 3.55 35.30
CA LYS A 386 9.37 2.12 35.24
C LYS A 386 8.41 1.78 34.10
N SER A 387 8.66 2.42 32.96
CA SER A 387 7.87 2.34 31.75
C SER A 387 8.70 1.73 30.63
N GLN A 388 8.05 1.14 29.64
CA GLN A 388 8.76 0.60 28.48
C GLN A 388 7.89 0.56 27.21
N VAL A 389 8.54 0.65 26.06
CA VAL A 389 7.97 0.30 24.75
C VAL A 389 8.53 -1.06 24.34
N ARG A 390 7.66 -1.96 23.88
CA ARG A 390 7.98 -3.35 23.55
C ARG A 390 7.81 -3.61 22.06
N TYR A 391 8.78 -4.30 21.47
CA TYR A 391 8.84 -4.68 20.07
C TYR A 391 9.22 -6.15 19.91
N ASP A 392 8.78 -6.80 18.85
CA ASP A 392 9.16 -8.20 18.58
C ASP A 392 10.66 -8.32 18.27
N GLY A 393 11.32 -9.26 18.96
CA GLY A 393 12.76 -9.52 18.82
C GLY A 393 13.10 -10.26 17.53
N PRO A 394 12.60 -11.51 17.34
CA PRO A 394 13.07 -12.40 16.26
C PRO A 394 12.82 -11.92 14.83
N GLU A 395 11.86 -11.01 14.61
CA GLU A 395 11.60 -10.43 13.28
C GLU A 395 12.48 -9.20 12.97
N ASN A 396 12.86 -8.44 14.01
CA ASN A 396 13.43 -7.10 13.84
C ASN A 396 14.92 -7.00 14.23
N LEU A 397 15.43 -7.88 15.10
CA LEU A 397 16.75 -7.75 15.72
C LEU A 397 17.63 -9.01 15.55
N GLY A 398 18.78 -8.83 14.92
CA GLY A 398 19.82 -9.87 14.84
C GLY A 398 20.54 -10.07 16.17
N ILE A 399 20.47 -11.28 16.74
CA ILE A 399 21.15 -11.56 18.02
C ILE A 399 22.64 -11.87 17.87
N GLY A 400 23.05 -12.47 16.74
CA GLY A 400 24.47 -12.72 16.43
C GLY A 400 25.24 -11.47 16.00
N GLU A 401 24.56 -10.56 15.31
CA GLU A 401 25.11 -9.28 14.86
C GLU A 401 23.96 -8.29 14.63
N ALA A 402 24.10 -7.06 15.10
CA ALA A 402 23.19 -5.96 14.80
C ALA A 402 23.79 -4.58 15.11
N THR A 403 23.11 -3.54 14.61
CA THR A 403 23.19 -2.16 15.09
C THR A 403 21.80 -1.73 15.55
N VAL A 404 21.70 -1.14 16.75
CA VAL A 404 20.50 -0.42 17.22
C VAL A 404 20.88 1.05 17.36
N ALA A 405 20.09 1.95 16.78
CA ALA A 405 20.33 3.39 16.83
C ALA A 405 19.04 4.15 17.18
N PHE A 406 19.12 5.23 17.95
CA PHE A 406 17.97 6.08 18.28
C PHE A 406 18.40 7.46 18.75
N TRP A 407 17.49 8.44 18.64
CA TRP A 407 17.62 9.70 19.36
C TRP A 407 17.03 9.57 20.77
N VAL A 408 17.73 10.11 21.75
CA VAL A 408 17.28 10.17 23.15
C VAL A 408 17.48 11.58 23.73
N ARG A 409 16.53 12.02 24.55
CA ARG A 409 16.66 13.21 25.41
C ARG A 409 16.18 12.85 26.81
N THR A 410 17.07 12.92 27.79
CA THR A 410 16.78 12.61 29.18
C THR A 410 15.80 13.62 29.79
N ALA A 411 14.95 13.15 30.70
CA ALA A 411 14.10 13.99 31.55
C ALA A 411 14.52 13.91 33.05
N TRP A 412 15.43 13.00 33.38
CA TRP A 412 16.23 12.99 34.61
C TRP A 412 17.47 13.90 34.48
N GLN A 413 18.10 14.19 35.61
CA GLN A 413 19.37 14.92 35.69
C GLN A 413 20.52 13.93 35.88
N LYS A 414 21.69 14.19 35.26
CA LYS A 414 22.90 13.35 35.34
C LYS A 414 23.15 12.82 36.76
N ASN A 415 23.18 13.72 37.75
CA ASN A 415 23.57 13.41 39.13
C ASN A 415 22.36 13.23 40.08
N ASP A 416 21.22 12.73 39.60
CA ASP A 416 20.01 12.52 40.43
C ASP A 416 20.16 11.41 41.51
N GLY A 417 21.28 10.66 41.47
CA GLY A 417 21.58 9.58 42.40
C GLY A 417 20.82 8.28 42.12
N GLN A 418 20.23 8.13 40.94
CA GLN A 418 19.50 6.94 40.51
C GLN A 418 20.19 6.22 39.34
N ASP A 419 19.78 4.97 39.14
CA ASP A 419 20.19 4.13 38.01
C ASP A 419 19.04 4.13 36.98
N HIS A 420 19.36 4.35 35.71
CA HIS A 420 18.39 4.49 34.61
C HIS A 420 18.68 3.52 33.47
N THR A 421 17.66 2.82 32.94
CA THR A 421 17.83 1.93 31.77
C THR A 421 17.11 2.51 30.56
N ILE A 422 17.83 2.58 29.44
CA ILE A 422 17.40 3.21 28.18
C ILE A 422 16.96 2.13 27.17
N PHE A 423 17.72 1.04 27.05
CA PHE A 423 17.43 -0.08 26.14
C PHE A 423 17.77 -1.41 26.81
N THR A 424 16.97 -2.45 26.60
CA THR A 424 17.25 -3.81 27.10
C THR A 424 16.56 -4.89 26.27
N LEU A 425 17.19 -6.07 26.17
CA LEU A 425 16.53 -7.31 25.67
C LEU A 425 15.76 -8.05 26.77
N ASN A 426 15.90 -7.64 28.03
CA ASN A 426 15.27 -8.27 29.19
C ASN A 426 14.63 -7.19 30.09
N PRO A 427 13.29 -7.07 30.12
CA PRO A 427 12.58 -6.00 30.84
C PRO A 427 12.54 -6.26 32.36
N TYR A 428 12.79 -7.51 32.75
CA TYR A 428 12.88 -7.98 34.12
C TYR A 428 14.33 -7.96 34.63
N ALA A 429 15.28 -7.56 33.78
CA ALA A 429 16.65 -7.33 34.18
C ALA A 429 16.70 -6.23 35.24
N LYS A 430 17.03 -6.64 36.46
CA LYS A 430 17.70 -5.75 37.40
C LYS A 430 19.18 -5.78 37.06
N ALA A 431 19.85 -4.67 37.31
CA ALA A 431 21.28 -4.58 37.63
C ALA A 431 21.94 -5.94 37.97
N GLY A 432 22.59 -6.58 36.98
CA GLY A 432 23.30 -7.86 37.14
C GLY A 432 22.43 -9.13 37.06
N SER A 433 21.58 -9.27 36.04
CA SER A 433 20.77 -10.49 35.80
C SER A 433 21.31 -11.33 34.63
N ASP A 434 21.86 -12.51 34.92
CA ASP A 434 22.33 -13.68 34.12
C ASP A 434 22.32 -13.65 32.56
N LYS A 435 21.35 -13.02 31.86
CA LYS A 435 21.31 -12.86 30.38
C LYS A 435 20.66 -11.54 29.95
N TYR A 436 21.46 -10.56 29.49
CA TYR A 436 20.99 -9.35 28.79
C TYR A 436 22.01 -8.71 27.83
N ILE A 437 21.47 -7.94 26.88
CA ILE A 437 22.16 -6.87 26.15
C ILE A 437 21.38 -5.60 26.46
N GLY A 438 22.04 -4.51 26.84
CA GLY A 438 21.34 -3.29 27.27
C GLY A 438 22.23 -2.07 27.54
N LEU A 439 21.61 -0.90 27.57
CA LEU A 439 22.23 0.40 27.88
C LEU A 439 21.66 0.95 29.18
N THR A 440 22.51 1.13 30.19
CA THR A 440 22.15 1.58 31.55
C THR A 440 23.11 2.66 32.05
N LYS A 441 22.55 3.73 32.62
CA LYS A 441 23.26 4.75 33.39
C LYS A 441 23.29 4.33 34.85
N TRP A 442 24.47 4.30 35.46
CA TRP A 442 24.68 3.92 36.85
C TRP A 442 25.08 5.11 37.71
N LYS A 443 24.49 5.24 38.91
CA LYS A 443 24.95 6.22 39.90
C LYS A 443 26.35 5.89 40.43
N GLU A 444 26.65 4.60 40.62
CA GLU A 444 27.96 4.11 41.02
C GLU A 444 28.13 2.65 40.59
N PHE A 445 29.11 2.37 39.73
CA PHE A 445 29.47 1.02 39.28
C PHE A 445 30.98 0.78 39.46
N ARG A 446 31.34 -0.22 40.26
CA ARG A 446 32.75 -0.60 40.56
C ARG A 446 33.67 0.58 40.95
N GLY A 447 33.12 1.61 41.58
CA GLY A 447 33.84 2.81 42.03
C GLY A 447 33.92 3.96 41.02
N GLN A 448 33.41 3.79 39.81
CA GLN A 448 33.08 4.90 38.90
C GLN A 448 31.68 5.41 39.24
N ARG A 449 31.46 6.72 39.17
CA ARG A 449 30.15 7.36 39.40
C ARG A 449 29.62 7.98 38.12
N ASP A 450 28.31 7.98 38.00
CA ASP A 450 27.57 8.59 36.89
C ASP A 450 28.19 8.20 35.53
N VAL A 451 28.04 6.91 35.20
CA VAL A 451 28.66 6.26 34.03
C VAL A 451 27.62 5.52 33.19
N LEU A 452 27.74 5.62 31.87
CA LEU A 452 26.95 4.85 30.91
C LEU A 452 27.64 3.51 30.62
N GLU A 453 26.92 2.41 30.83
CA GLU A 453 27.33 1.06 30.49
C GLU A 453 26.49 0.52 29.33
N PHE A 454 27.15 0.13 28.23
CA PHE A 454 26.60 -0.81 27.26
C PHE A 454 27.12 -2.21 27.61
N GLY A 455 26.24 -3.02 28.20
CA GLY A 455 26.52 -4.38 28.64
C GLY A 455 26.03 -5.41 27.63
N LEU A 456 26.83 -6.45 27.41
CA LEU A 456 26.50 -7.61 26.56
C LEU A 456 26.97 -8.90 27.23
N GLU A 457 26.06 -9.84 27.41
CA GLU A 457 26.36 -11.17 27.97
C GLU A 457 26.30 -12.24 26.87
N ASP A 458 27.23 -13.19 26.91
CA ASP A 458 27.28 -14.32 25.96
C ASP A 458 26.53 -15.56 26.50
N ASP A 459 26.51 -16.64 25.72
CA ASP A 459 25.89 -17.90 26.12
C ASP A 459 26.56 -18.58 27.34
N ARG A 460 27.71 -18.08 27.80
CA ARG A 460 28.60 -18.66 28.83
C ARG A 460 28.74 -17.78 30.08
N ASP A 461 27.89 -16.76 30.26
CA ASP A 461 27.91 -15.85 31.42
C ASP A 461 29.24 -15.04 31.50
N ALA A 462 29.76 -14.61 30.34
CA ALA A 462 30.96 -13.78 30.23
C ALA A 462 30.65 -12.36 29.72
N ASP A 463 30.51 -11.43 30.67
CA ASP A 463 30.09 -10.06 30.41
C ASP A 463 31.15 -9.23 29.65
N THR A 464 30.79 -8.74 28.47
CA THR A 464 31.49 -7.66 27.78
C THR A 464 30.81 -6.34 28.15
N ARG A 465 31.59 -5.35 28.61
CA ARG A 465 31.08 -4.06 29.11
C ARG A 465 31.85 -2.90 28.51
N LEU A 466 31.12 -2.00 27.87
CA LEU A 466 31.66 -0.77 27.29
C LEU A 466 31.18 0.40 28.15
N PHE A 467 32.11 1.23 28.61
CA PHE A 467 31.81 2.40 29.44
C PHE A 467 32.05 3.69 28.67
N ALA A 468 31.19 4.69 28.87
CA ALA A 468 31.42 6.06 28.45
C ALA A 468 31.07 7.04 29.59
N ASP A 469 31.63 8.25 29.54
CA ASP A 469 31.28 9.31 30.47
C ASP A 469 29.82 9.73 30.25
N ASP A 470 29.04 9.84 31.31
CA ASP A 470 27.64 10.27 31.24
C ASP A 470 27.53 11.79 30.92
N ASP A 471 28.63 12.56 30.98
CA ASP A 471 28.68 13.94 30.42
C ASP A 471 28.38 14.00 28.91
N LEU A 472 28.39 12.86 28.21
CA LEU A 472 28.09 12.75 26.78
C LEU A 472 26.58 12.74 26.48
N ILE A 473 25.71 12.53 27.46
CA ILE A 473 24.25 12.70 27.33
C ILE A 473 23.83 13.84 28.26
N ALA A 474 23.92 15.07 27.76
CA ALA A 474 23.65 16.28 28.54
C ALA A 474 22.16 16.44 28.88
N ASP A 475 21.87 16.83 30.13
CA ASP A 475 20.54 17.07 30.67
C ASP A 475 19.64 17.86 29.70
N GLY A 476 18.57 17.21 29.21
CA GLY A 476 17.56 17.85 28.37
C GLY A 476 18.00 18.20 26.93
N ALA A 477 19.17 17.72 26.48
CA ALA A 477 19.59 17.81 25.08
C ALA A 477 19.27 16.52 24.30
N TRP A 478 19.12 16.64 22.97
CA TRP A 478 18.92 15.50 22.07
C TRP A 478 20.25 14.92 21.62
N HIS A 479 20.50 13.65 21.95
CA HIS A 479 21.70 12.89 21.60
C HIS A 479 21.37 11.68 20.74
N PHE A 480 22.22 11.39 19.75
CA PHE A 480 22.08 10.22 18.88
C PHE A 480 22.96 9.07 19.40
N VAL A 481 22.32 7.98 19.81
CA VAL A 481 22.98 6.82 20.42
C VAL A 481 23.01 5.66 19.43
N VAL A 482 24.15 4.98 19.34
CA VAL A 482 24.30 3.75 18.53
C VAL A 482 24.99 2.65 19.33
N LEU A 483 24.33 1.49 19.40
CA LEU A 483 24.79 0.25 20.03
C LEU A 483 25.06 -0.78 18.94
N GLN A 484 26.25 -1.37 18.90
CA GLN A 484 26.65 -2.36 17.90
C GLN A 484 27.26 -3.60 18.53
N TRP A 485 26.94 -4.77 17.97
CA TRP A 485 27.57 -6.03 18.36
C TRP A 485 27.74 -6.98 17.19
N LYS A 486 28.77 -7.83 17.27
CA LYS A 486 29.02 -8.98 16.40
C LYS A 486 29.72 -10.04 17.22
N PHE A 487 29.07 -11.17 17.49
CA PHE A 487 29.69 -12.28 18.24
C PHE A 487 30.82 -12.92 17.42
N GLY A 488 31.98 -13.12 18.05
CA GLY A 488 33.22 -13.43 17.33
C GLY A 488 33.83 -12.22 16.61
N GLY A 489 33.30 -11.03 16.84
CA GLY A 489 33.73 -9.73 16.34
C GLY A 489 33.98 -8.76 17.49
N ASP A 490 33.55 -7.50 17.31
CA ASP A 490 33.66 -6.44 18.32
C ASP A 490 32.26 -5.96 18.71
N ALA A 491 32.11 -5.45 19.93
CA ALA A 491 31.03 -4.56 20.32
C ALA A 491 31.50 -3.10 20.22
N SER A 492 30.61 -2.17 19.92
CA SER A 492 30.94 -0.73 19.83
C SER A 492 29.78 0.15 20.26
N PHE A 493 30.12 1.31 20.84
CA PHE A 493 29.19 2.29 21.36
C PHE A 493 29.53 3.68 20.85
N TYR A 494 28.54 4.38 20.28
CA TYR A 494 28.70 5.74 19.75
C TYR A 494 27.66 6.68 20.37
N ILE A 495 28.07 7.93 20.56
CA ILE A 495 27.22 9.05 20.94
C ILE A 495 27.53 10.20 19.97
N ASP A 496 26.50 10.80 19.40
CA ASP A 496 26.55 11.90 18.44
C ASP A 496 27.48 11.66 17.24
N GLY A 497 27.47 10.41 16.78
CA GLY A 497 28.23 9.95 15.63
C GLY A 497 29.71 9.67 15.90
N GLU A 498 30.20 9.89 17.13
CA GLU A 498 31.58 9.60 17.53
C GLU A 498 31.66 8.34 18.39
N LEU A 499 32.70 7.53 18.12
CA LEU A 499 32.96 6.26 18.81
C LEU A 499 33.47 6.54 20.23
N GLN A 500 32.73 6.05 21.24
CA GLN A 500 33.07 6.23 22.64
C GLN A 500 33.86 5.05 23.20
N ALA A 501 33.44 3.83 22.85
CA ALA A 501 34.08 2.60 23.29
C ALA A 501 33.96 1.49 22.24
N ARG A 502 34.95 0.60 22.21
CA ARG A 502 34.97 -0.64 21.41
C ARG A 502 35.70 -1.72 22.20
N GLU A 503 35.09 -2.89 22.33
CA GLU A 503 35.68 -4.04 23.02
C GLU A 503 35.46 -5.33 22.22
N ARG A 504 36.28 -6.34 22.46
CA ARG A 504 36.23 -7.61 21.73
C ARG A 504 35.10 -8.49 22.28
N LEU A 505 34.14 -8.87 21.43
CA LEU A 505 33.00 -9.71 21.81
C LEU A 505 33.23 -11.18 21.42
N GLY A 506 33.58 -12.00 22.42
CA GLY A 506 33.72 -13.46 22.27
C GLY A 506 32.41 -14.22 22.52
N GLY A 507 32.48 -15.55 22.43
CA GLY A 507 31.35 -16.44 22.77
C GLY A 507 30.34 -16.64 21.64
N SER A 508 29.25 -17.34 21.95
CA SER A 508 28.08 -17.44 21.10
C SER A 508 27.02 -16.43 21.57
N PRO A 509 26.16 -15.94 20.66
CA PRO A 509 25.05 -15.09 21.07
C PRO A 509 24.12 -15.82 22.07
N PRO A 510 23.57 -15.11 23.07
CA PRO A 510 22.51 -15.67 23.91
C PRO A 510 21.26 -15.95 23.07
N ALA A 511 20.34 -16.77 23.60
CA ALA A 511 19.05 -16.97 22.95
C ALA A 511 18.24 -15.67 22.98
N LEU A 512 17.78 -15.20 21.82
CA LEU A 512 16.94 -14.01 21.71
C LEU A 512 15.58 -14.28 22.37
N GLY A 513 15.14 -13.37 23.23
CA GLY A 513 13.79 -13.38 23.77
C GLY A 513 12.74 -13.09 22.69
N THR A 514 11.46 -13.24 23.02
CA THR A 514 10.37 -12.90 22.08
C THR A 514 10.35 -11.40 21.74
N TYR A 515 10.92 -10.53 22.59
CA TYR A 515 10.82 -9.09 22.48
C TYR A 515 12.13 -8.37 22.84
N PHE A 516 12.27 -7.13 22.38
CA PHE A 516 13.21 -6.13 22.92
C PHE A 516 12.47 -4.88 23.38
N TYR A 517 13.15 -4.03 24.16
CA TYR A 517 12.53 -2.94 24.90
C TYR A 517 13.35 -1.65 24.87
N LEU A 518 12.65 -0.52 24.72
CA LEU A 518 13.13 0.79 25.15
C LEU A 518 12.52 1.07 26.53
N GLY A 519 13.37 1.35 27.52
CA GLY A 519 13.00 1.43 28.94
C GLY A 519 13.00 0.10 29.69
N ASN A 520 12.45 0.08 30.91
CA ASN A 520 12.49 -1.05 31.85
C ASN A 520 11.33 -0.98 32.86
N GLU A 521 10.77 -2.10 33.33
CA GLU A 521 9.69 -2.12 34.35
C GLU A 521 10.17 -1.97 35.80
N ASN A 522 11.47 -2.12 36.05
CA ASN A 522 12.09 -2.15 37.38
C ASN A 522 12.94 -0.93 37.69
N LEU A 523 13.58 -0.34 36.68
CA LEU A 523 14.44 0.85 36.78
C LEU A 523 13.74 2.08 36.19
N ASP A 524 14.23 3.28 36.51
CA ASP A 524 13.74 4.49 35.86
C ASP A 524 14.27 4.56 34.42
N THR A 525 13.55 5.28 33.57
CA THR A 525 13.94 5.53 32.17
C THR A 525 13.77 7.01 31.89
N SER A 526 12.60 7.56 32.23
CA SER A 526 12.24 8.99 32.18
C SER A 526 12.97 9.76 31.09
N ALA A 527 12.78 9.34 29.84
CA ALA A 527 13.46 9.87 28.67
C ALA A 527 12.53 9.92 27.45
N TYR A 528 12.75 10.91 26.61
CA TYR A 528 12.10 11.08 25.32
C TYR A 528 12.91 10.34 24.25
N PHE A 529 12.24 9.57 23.40
CA PHE A 529 12.83 8.86 22.26
C PHE A 529 12.28 9.38 20.94
N ASP A 530 13.13 9.44 19.91
CA ASP A 530 12.78 9.75 18.52
C ASP A 530 13.61 8.84 17.57
N ASP A 531 13.09 8.57 16.37
CA ASP A 531 13.62 7.67 15.32
C ASP A 531 14.48 6.48 15.81
N LEU A 532 13.84 5.36 16.22
CA LEU A 532 14.53 4.09 16.49
C LEU A 532 14.80 3.34 15.17
N LEU A 533 16.05 2.96 14.92
CA LEU A 533 16.48 2.16 13.77
C LEU A 533 17.19 0.88 14.22
N ILE A 534 17.03 -0.22 13.47
CA ILE A 534 17.79 -1.45 13.66
C ILE A 534 18.32 -1.94 12.32
N PHE A 535 19.55 -2.45 12.36
CA PHE A 535 20.22 -3.11 11.25
C PHE A 535 20.69 -4.51 11.68
N ASP A 536 20.66 -5.50 10.78
CA ASP A 536 21.19 -6.87 10.97
C ASP A 536 22.71 -6.98 10.80
N ARG A 537 23.40 -5.85 10.74
CA ARG A 537 24.85 -5.73 10.55
C ARG A 537 25.43 -4.60 11.41
N VAL A 538 26.74 -4.62 11.60
CA VAL A 538 27.46 -3.42 12.06
C VAL A 538 27.56 -2.35 10.96
N LEU A 539 27.41 -1.09 11.35
CA LEU A 539 27.66 0.09 10.51
C LEU A 539 29.08 0.62 10.72
N ASN A 540 29.73 1.12 9.67
CA ASN A 540 31.00 1.84 9.79
C ASN A 540 30.80 3.29 10.29
N GLN A 541 31.88 4.01 10.61
CA GLN A 541 31.78 5.35 11.22
C GLN A 541 31.12 6.40 10.31
N ASP A 542 31.32 6.33 8.99
CA ASP A 542 30.69 7.24 8.04
C ASP A 542 29.20 6.91 7.87
N GLU A 543 28.83 5.63 7.88
CA GLU A 543 27.44 5.19 7.93
C GLU A 543 26.75 5.68 9.22
N VAL A 544 27.38 5.51 10.39
CA VAL A 544 26.85 6.02 11.67
C VAL A 544 26.61 7.53 11.62
N LYS A 545 27.57 8.31 11.10
CA LYS A 545 27.42 9.77 10.92
C LYS A 545 26.38 10.14 9.85
N THR A 546 26.15 9.25 8.90
CA THR A 546 25.12 9.41 7.86
C THR A 546 23.73 9.18 8.44
N VAL A 547 23.49 8.09 9.18
CA VAL A 547 22.20 7.82 9.86
C VAL A 547 21.86 8.96 10.82
N MET A 548 22.82 9.42 11.63
CA MET A 548 22.63 10.54 12.55
C MET A 548 22.08 11.80 11.85
N ARG A 549 22.53 12.09 10.63
CA ARG A 549 22.13 13.29 9.88
C ARG A 549 20.80 13.12 9.12
N GLY A 550 20.10 11.98 9.30
CA GLY A 550 18.99 11.61 8.43
C GLY A 550 19.41 11.33 6.99
N GLY A 551 20.66 10.92 6.81
CA GLY A 551 21.29 10.72 5.51
C GLY A 551 21.01 9.36 4.87
N ILE A 552 21.25 9.27 3.57
CA ILE A 552 21.09 8.05 2.79
C ILE A 552 22.30 7.13 2.99
N ILE A 553 22.11 5.90 3.46
CA ILE A 553 23.12 4.85 3.27
C ILE A 553 22.94 4.30 1.85
N ALA A 554 23.90 4.60 0.99
CA ALA A 554 24.06 4.00 -0.32
C ALA A 554 25.45 3.36 -0.41
N LEU A 555 25.54 2.14 -0.93
CA LEU A 555 26.83 1.52 -1.23
C LEU A 555 27.29 1.94 -2.63
N GLU A 556 28.58 2.28 -2.77
CA GLU A 556 29.19 2.45 -4.09
C GLU A 556 29.25 1.09 -4.82
N GLY A 557 28.32 0.84 -5.75
CA GLY A 557 28.32 -0.39 -6.55
C GLY A 557 26.97 -0.97 -6.95
N GLY A 558 25.87 -0.23 -6.83
CA GLY A 558 24.54 -0.71 -7.23
C GLY A 558 23.49 0.40 -7.10
N ALA A 559 22.33 0.25 -7.74
CA ALA A 559 21.28 1.29 -7.76
C ALA A 559 20.44 1.36 -6.46
N SER A 560 21.02 0.94 -5.33
CA SER A 560 20.34 0.70 -4.06
C SER A 560 20.77 1.73 -3.01
N ALA A 561 19.98 2.78 -2.88
CA ALA A 561 20.17 3.85 -1.90
C ALA A 561 19.02 3.84 -0.90
N VAL A 562 19.27 3.43 0.36
CA VAL A 562 18.26 3.50 1.42
C VAL A 562 18.28 4.87 2.07
N ARG A 563 17.18 5.61 1.89
CA ARG A 563 16.87 6.82 2.64
C ARG A 563 16.53 6.44 4.07
N VAL A 564 17.38 6.84 5.02
CA VAL A 564 16.92 7.11 6.38
C VAL A 564 16.03 8.35 6.30
N LEU A 565 14.77 8.27 6.74
CA LEU A 565 13.85 9.42 6.76
C LEU A 565 13.98 10.24 8.05
N GLY A 566 15.22 10.52 8.46
CA GLY A 566 15.51 11.46 9.55
C GLY A 566 15.31 12.90 9.07
N ILE A 567 14.05 13.28 8.83
CA ILE A 567 13.74 14.61 8.32
C ILE A 567 13.95 15.67 9.40
N SER A 568 15.12 16.31 9.34
CA SER A 568 15.45 17.52 10.10
C SER A 568 14.27 18.50 10.13
N THR A 569 13.86 18.88 11.33
CA THR A 569 12.74 19.81 11.55
C THR A 569 13.19 21.27 11.61
N GLU A 570 13.97 21.71 10.62
CA GLU A 570 13.75 23.08 10.15
C GLU A 570 12.34 23.10 9.55
N ALA A 571 11.44 23.82 10.21
CA ALA A 571 10.01 23.65 9.97
C ALA A 571 9.60 24.23 8.60
N LEU A 572 8.75 23.50 7.88
CA LEU A 572 7.98 24.08 6.78
C LEU A 572 7.19 25.28 7.30
N THR A 573 7.00 26.31 6.49
CA THR A 573 6.10 27.41 6.85
C THR A 573 4.71 26.83 7.13
N VAL A 574 4.13 27.20 8.27
CA VAL A 574 2.84 26.66 8.73
C VAL A 574 1.70 27.30 7.91
N PRO A 575 0.87 26.52 7.21
CA PRO A 575 -0.26 27.06 6.45
C PRO A 575 -1.41 27.51 7.37
N ARG A 576 -2.25 28.41 6.87
CA ARG A 576 -3.57 28.70 7.46
C ARG A 576 -4.57 27.55 7.23
N GLY A 577 -4.34 26.75 6.20
CA GLY A 577 -5.11 25.56 5.88
C GLY A 577 -4.69 24.92 4.57
N LEU A 578 -5.03 23.66 4.41
CA LEU A 578 -4.98 22.94 3.14
C LEU A 578 -6.34 23.01 2.47
N TYR A 579 -6.36 23.39 1.20
CA TYR A 579 -7.59 23.63 0.45
C TYR A 579 -7.56 22.96 -0.92
N GLN A 580 -8.73 22.46 -1.34
CA GLN A 580 -8.98 21.91 -2.67
C GLN A 580 -10.31 22.46 -3.17
N ALA A 581 -10.39 22.81 -4.46
CA ALA A 581 -11.66 23.23 -5.05
C ALA A 581 -12.44 22.04 -5.62
N PRO A 582 -13.79 22.03 -5.59
CA PRO A 582 -14.59 21.00 -6.24
C PRO A 582 -14.21 20.82 -7.72
N GLY A 583 -13.81 19.60 -8.08
CA GLY A 583 -13.35 19.25 -9.42
C GLY A 583 -11.88 19.61 -9.72
N ASP A 584 -11.19 20.33 -8.84
CA ASP A 584 -9.75 20.59 -8.95
C ASP A 584 -8.96 19.40 -8.38
N ARG A 585 -7.87 19.02 -9.05
CA ARG A 585 -7.04 17.86 -8.68
C ARG A 585 -5.87 18.25 -7.77
N ASP A 586 -5.50 19.53 -7.76
CA ASP A 586 -4.40 20.03 -6.95
C ASP A 586 -4.85 20.41 -5.53
N ILE A 587 -4.02 20.08 -4.54
CA ILE A 587 -4.20 20.54 -3.16
C ILE A 587 -3.26 21.72 -2.92
N TYR A 588 -3.77 22.75 -2.26
CA TYR A 588 -3.05 23.99 -2.03
C TYR A 588 -2.87 24.25 -0.54
N ALA A 589 -1.63 24.49 -0.11
CA ALA A 589 -1.34 25.14 1.15
C ALA A 589 -1.57 26.65 1.00
N VAL A 590 -2.41 27.25 1.85
CA VAL A 590 -2.66 28.70 1.84
C VAL A 590 -1.98 29.36 3.04
N PHE A 591 -1.17 30.37 2.79
CA PHE A 591 -0.39 31.13 3.77
C PHE A 591 -1.00 32.52 4.02
N HIS A 592 -0.23 33.42 4.64
CA HIS A 592 -0.71 34.78 4.92
C HIS A 592 -1.05 35.57 3.64
N GLY A 593 -0.19 35.46 2.62
CA GLY A 593 -0.27 36.23 1.37
C GLY A 593 -0.64 35.45 0.09
N GLY A 594 -0.63 34.12 0.07
CA GLY A 594 -0.85 33.36 -1.17
C GLY A 594 -1.07 31.86 -1.01
N ARG A 595 -1.29 31.17 -2.14
CA ARG A 595 -1.48 29.72 -2.27
C ARG A 595 -0.27 29.05 -2.93
N TYR A 596 0.21 27.99 -2.31
CA TYR A 596 1.25 27.11 -2.84
C TYR A 596 0.60 25.80 -3.28
N ARG A 597 0.78 25.43 -4.55
CA ARG A 597 0.37 24.13 -5.07
C ARG A 597 1.33 23.07 -4.51
N ILE A 598 0.82 22.08 -3.79
CA ILE A 598 1.61 20.96 -3.28
C ILE A 598 1.85 19.97 -4.45
N PRO A 599 3.08 19.79 -4.94
CA PRO A 599 3.37 18.97 -6.12
C PRO A 599 3.68 17.49 -5.81
N GLY A 600 3.82 17.12 -4.53
CA GLY A 600 4.20 15.78 -4.11
C GLY A 600 3.55 15.36 -2.78
N LEU A 601 3.38 14.04 -2.60
CA LEU A 601 2.76 13.47 -1.41
C LEU A 601 3.54 13.80 -0.12
N SER A 602 4.87 13.86 -0.17
CA SER A 602 5.72 14.10 1.02
C SER A 602 5.42 15.42 1.74
N SER A 603 5.16 16.51 1.01
CA SER A 603 4.71 17.77 1.63
C SER A 603 3.27 17.72 2.12
N LEU A 604 2.39 17.00 1.42
CA LEU A 604 1.02 16.79 1.88
C LEU A 604 1.01 16.02 3.21
N GLU A 605 1.75 14.92 3.28
CA GLU A 605 1.98 14.08 4.46
C GLU A 605 2.51 14.91 5.63
N ARG A 606 3.54 15.73 5.42
CA ARG A 606 4.07 16.65 6.44
C ARG A 606 3.01 17.64 6.94
N TYR A 607 2.23 18.28 6.06
CA TYR A 607 1.18 19.20 6.51
C TYR A 607 0.02 18.47 7.21
N THR A 608 -0.33 17.24 6.80
CA THR A 608 -1.33 16.43 7.52
C THR A 608 -0.82 15.99 8.90
N ALA A 609 0.47 15.66 9.04
CA ALA A 609 1.10 15.36 10.32
C ALA A 609 1.16 16.58 11.26
N MET A 610 1.22 17.80 10.72
CA MET A 610 1.02 19.05 11.46
C MET A 610 -0.45 19.32 11.85
N GLY A 611 -1.37 18.38 11.61
CA GLY A 611 -2.79 18.47 11.96
C GLY A 611 -3.68 19.18 10.93
N PHE A 612 -3.18 19.48 9.73
CA PHE A 612 -3.98 20.13 8.69
C PHE A 612 -4.72 19.11 7.82
N ALA A 613 -6.03 18.96 8.05
CA ALA A 613 -6.92 18.27 7.11
C ALA A 613 -7.18 19.12 5.85
N VAL A 614 -7.27 18.47 4.69
CA VAL A 614 -7.68 19.09 3.42
C VAL A 614 -9.15 19.48 3.48
N ARG A 615 -9.47 20.74 3.14
CA ARG A 615 -10.84 21.29 3.20
C ARG A 615 -11.31 21.70 1.81
N SER A 616 -12.55 21.37 1.46
CA SER A 616 -13.16 21.87 0.23
C SER A 616 -13.50 23.36 0.34
N ILE A 617 -13.26 24.13 -0.72
CA ILE A 617 -13.56 25.56 -0.82
C ILE A 617 -13.94 25.92 -2.27
N SER A 618 -14.74 26.97 -2.52
CA SER A 618 -15.09 27.31 -3.92
C SER A 618 -13.86 27.72 -4.73
N SER A 619 -13.84 27.36 -6.02
CA SER A 619 -12.73 27.71 -6.94
C SER A 619 -12.48 29.21 -6.98
N GLU A 620 -13.53 30.03 -6.95
CA GLU A 620 -13.44 31.50 -6.84
C GLU A 620 -12.66 31.94 -5.60
N ARG A 621 -12.98 31.37 -4.43
CA ARG A 621 -12.33 31.73 -3.16
C ARG A 621 -10.92 31.16 -3.04
N LEU A 622 -10.63 30.02 -3.65
CA LEU A 622 -9.27 29.50 -3.80
C LEU A 622 -8.44 30.39 -4.74
N HIS A 623 -9.03 30.84 -5.85
CA HIS A 623 -8.35 31.66 -6.86
C HIS A 623 -8.14 33.11 -6.43
N ALA A 624 -8.87 33.59 -5.43
CA ALA A 624 -8.63 34.90 -4.81
C ALA A 624 -7.29 35.01 -4.06
N TYR A 625 -6.69 33.90 -3.65
CA TYR A 625 -5.31 33.88 -3.14
C TYR A 625 -4.33 33.86 -4.32
N PRO A 626 -3.40 34.83 -4.45
CA PRO A 626 -2.37 34.78 -5.50
C PRO A 626 -1.43 33.59 -5.27
N PHE A 627 -0.65 33.20 -6.27
CA PHE A 627 0.33 32.13 -6.09
C PHE A 627 1.50 32.57 -5.18
N VAL A 628 2.06 31.63 -4.43
CA VAL A 628 3.36 31.82 -3.75
C VAL A 628 4.46 31.85 -4.81
N HIS A 629 5.17 32.97 -4.88
CA HIS A 629 6.25 33.19 -5.85
C HIS A 629 7.65 33.13 -5.24
N LEU A 630 7.78 33.13 -3.90
CA LEU A 630 9.05 33.08 -3.18
C LEU A 630 9.08 31.86 -2.26
N VAL A 631 10.08 31.00 -2.43
CA VAL A 631 10.24 29.78 -1.62
C VAL A 631 11.70 29.55 -1.23
N LYS A 632 11.94 28.87 -0.11
CA LYS A 632 13.23 28.21 0.20
C LYS A 632 12.98 26.76 0.60
N ALA A 633 14.00 25.90 0.47
CA ALA A 633 13.89 24.54 0.99
C ALA A 633 14.14 24.54 2.50
N HIS A 634 13.53 23.60 3.23
CA HIS A 634 13.75 23.47 4.68
C HIS A 634 15.21 23.18 5.07
N ASP A 635 16.00 22.66 4.15
CA ASP A 635 17.39 22.27 4.29
C ASP A 635 18.34 23.24 3.55
N SER A 636 17.85 24.43 3.16
CA SER A 636 18.66 25.43 2.45
C SER A 636 18.14 26.85 2.56
N ASP A 637 19.00 27.80 2.93
CA ASP A 637 18.72 29.24 2.88
C ASP A 637 18.66 29.84 1.47
N ALA A 638 18.84 29.03 0.41
CA ALA A 638 18.73 29.49 -0.97
C ALA A 638 17.27 29.81 -1.34
N VAL A 639 16.92 31.09 -1.37
CA VAL A 639 15.61 31.57 -1.86
C VAL A 639 15.52 31.40 -3.38
N HIS A 640 14.35 30.98 -3.86
CA HIS A 640 14.02 30.79 -5.26
C HIS A 640 12.71 31.49 -5.61
N TYR A 641 12.66 32.07 -6.81
CA TYR A 641 11.41 32.48 -7.45
C TYR A 641 10.72 31.30 -8.14
N LEU A 642 9.38 31.23 -8.05
CA LEU A 642 8.54 30.32 -8.83
C LEU A 642 7.75 31.06 -9.92
N TYR A 643 8.03 30.71 -11.17
CA TYR A 643 7.40 31.26 -12.37
C TYR A 643 6.37 30.28 -12.93
N TYR A 644 5.09 30.61 -12.77
CA TYR A 644 3.97 29.84 -13.27
C TYR A 644 3.72 30.15 -14.75
N LYS A 645 3.69 29.12 -15.58
CA LYS A 645 3.57 29.21 -17.05
C LYS A 645 2.25 28.62 -17.55
N PRO A 646 1.79 28.98 -18.77
CA PRO A 646 0.65 28.33 -19.41
C PRO A 646 0.82 26.80 -19.45
N GLY A 647 -0.30 26.06 -19.35
CA GLY A 647 -0.28 24.59 -19.30
C GLY A 647 0.13 23.99 -17.94
N GLY A 648 0.38 24.81 -16.91
CA GLY A 648 0.68 24.32 -15.55
C GLY A 648 2.15 23.99 -15.28
N MET A 649 3.04 24.33 -16.21
CA MET A 649 4.48 24.27 -16.00
C MET A 649 4.92 25.33 -14.98
N ILE A 650 5.89 24.99 -14.13
CA ILE A 650 6.48 25.89 -13.13
C ILE A 650 7.99 25.81 -13.28
N LEU A 651 8.63 26.97 -13.48
CA LEU A 651 10.10 27.11 -13.51
C LEU A 651 10.58 27.75 -12.20
N LYS A 652 11.71 27.29 -11.67
CA LYS A 652 12.36 27.92 -10.49
C LYS A 652 13.60 28.73 -10.90
N MET A 653 13.87 29.83 -10.20
CA MET A 653 15.13 30.57 -10.36
C MET A 653 15.70 30.97 -9.01
N GLY A 654 16.91 30.53 -8.68
CA GLY A 654 17.58 30.90 -7.43
C GLY A 654 17.94 32.39 -7.38
N VAL A 655 17.74 33.02 -6.23
CA VAL A 655 18.09 34.43 -5.97
C VAL A 655 19.57 34.50 -5.53
N PRO A 656 20.48 35.16 -6.27
CA PRO A 656 21.92 35.03 -6.02
C PRO A 656 22.45 35.63 -4.70
N SER A 657 21.78 36.64 -4.13
CA SER A 657 22.16 37.28 -2.87
C SER A 657 20.99 38.05 -2.23
N PRO A 658 21.09 38.41 -0.93
CA PRO A 658 20.15 39.33 -0.28
C PRO A 658 19.99 40.66 -1.00
N ASP A 659 21.08 41.27 -1.50
CA ASP A 659 21.02 42.53 -2.26
C ASP A 659 20.16 42.39 -3.54
N VAL A 660 20.24 41.24 -4.21
CA VAL A 660 19.37 40.95 -5.37
C VAL A 660 17.93 40.75 -4.91
N PHE A 661 17.68 40.08 -3.79
CA PHE A 661 16.34 39.92 -3.23
C PHE A 661 15.71 41.29 -2.94
N GLU A 662 16.41 42.18 -2.24
CA GLU A 662 15.93 43.51 -1.83
C GLU A 662 15.81 44.49 -3.01
N SER A 663 16.49 44.23 -4.13
CA SER A 663 16.36 45.03 -5.36
C SER A 663 15.00 44.91 -6.06
N TYR A 664 14.18 43.92 -5.71
CA TYR A 664 12.80 43.82 -6.17
C TYR A 664 11.87 44.58 -5.22
N ALA A 665 11.33 45.71 -5.66
CA ALA A 665 10.56 46.65 -4.84
C ALA A 665 9.23 46.14 -4.22
N ARG A 666 8.93 44.84 -4.34
CA ARG A 666 7.78 44.15 -3.73
C ARG A 666 8.17 42.88 -2.96
N ASN A 667 9.46 42.58 -2.85
CA ASN A 667 9.91 41.45 -2.05
C ASN A 667 9.87 41.83 -0.56
N ASP A 668 9.38 40.90 0.25
CA ASP A 668 9.53 40.90 1.69
C ASP A 668 10.09 39.53 2.12
N TRP A 669 11.00 39.51 3.09
CA TRP A 669 11.52 38.26 3.64
C TRP A 669 10.42 37.47 4.37
N GLU A 670 9.36 38.13 4.86
CA GLU A 670 8.17 37.47 5.43
C GLU A 670 7.32 36.71 4.40
N ASP A 671 7.44 37.02 3.10
CA ASP A 671 6.74 36.33 2.01
C ASP A 671 7.45 35.03 1.54
N VAL A 672 8.65 34.74 2.06
CA VAL A 672 9.41 33.53 1.69
C VAL A 672 8.84 32.30 2.40
N VAL A 673 8.28 31.37 1.62
CA VAL A 673 7.71 30.13 2.15
C VAL A 673 8.77 29.02 2.20
N THR A 674 9.04 28.47 3.38
CA THR A 674 9.85 27.26 3.56
C THR A 674 9.02 26.03 3.14
N ILE A 675 9.47 25.33 2.10
CA ILE A 675 8.86 24.13 1.52
C ILE A 675 9.81 22.93 1.60
N ASP A 676 9.32 21.72 1.30
CA ASP A 676 10.17 20.53 1.22
C ASP A 676 11.15 20.63 0.03
N GLY A 677 12.42 20.31 0.24
CA GLY A 677 13.44 20.31 -0.81
C GLY A 677 13.13 19.35 -1.97
N THR A 678 12.38 18.27 -1.72
CA THR A 678 11.88 17.33 -2.73
C THR A 678 10.74 17.89 -3.57
N ASP A 679 10.02 18.92 -3.11
CA ASP A 679 9.10 19.67 -3.96
C ASP A 679 9.87 20.67 -4.82
N LEU A 680 10.80 21.42 -4.22
CA LEU A 680 11.60 22.41 -4.94
C LEU A 680 12.40 21.78 -6.08
N SER A 681 12.92 20.56 -5.90
CA SER A 681 13.68 19.83 -6.94
C SER A 681 12.83 19.30 -8.09
N ARG A 682 11.49 19.30 -7.99
CA ARG A 682 10.58 18.93 -9.10
C ARG A 682 10.41 20.04 -10.13
N TYR A 683 10.68 21.30 -9.78
CA TYR A 683 10.58 22.42 -10.70
C TYR A 683 11.86 22.53 -11.55
N SER A 684 11.70 22.66 -12.86
CA SER A 684 12.84 22.86 -13.77
C SER A 684 13.47 24.24 -13.55
N ASP A 685 14.80 24.32 -13.65
CA ASP A 685 15.51 25.60 -13.56
C ASP A 685 15.21 26.51 -14.76
N ALA A 686 14.89 27.77 -14.46
CA ALA A 686 14.73 28.84 -15.45
C ALA A 686 16.11 29.21 -16.02
N THR A 687 16.43 28.69 -17.20
CA THR A 687 17.71 28.93 -17.89
C THR A 687 17.65 30.04 -18.94
N LEU A 688 16.46 30.61 -19.21
CA LEU A 688 16.24 31.66 -20.19
C LEU A 688 15.61 32.88 -19.52
N VAL A 689 16.25 34.04 -19.62
CA VAL A 689 15.84 35.26 -18.91
C VAL A 689 15.88 36.49 -19.80
N LYS A 690 15.10 37.52 -19.46
CA LYS A 690 15.25 38.89 -19.98
C LYS A 690 14.94 39.89 -18.86
N THR A 691 15.25 41.18 -19.09
CA THR A 691 14.83 42.24 -18.16
C THR A 691 13.73 43.09 -18.77
N VAL A 692 12.87 43.67 -17.92
CA VAL A 692 11.75 44.52 -18.38
C VAL A 692 12.26 45.76 -19.14
N SER A 693 13.49 46.20 -18.86
CA SER A 693 14.18 47.31 -19.50
C SER A 693 14.89 46.95 -20.81
N ASN A 694 15.13 45.66 -21.11
CA ASN A 694 15.89 45.22 -22.27
C ASN A 694 15.30 43.94 -22.91
N PRO A 695 14.85 43.98 -24.18
CA PRO A 695 14.27 42.83 -24.87
C PRO A 695 15.26 41.70 -25.19
N THR A 696 16.57 41.91 -24.98
CA THR A 696 17.59 40.86 -25.19
C THR A 696 17.34 39.68 -24.27
N VAL A 697 17.12 38.50 -24.84
CA VAL A 697 17.08 37.24 -24.08
C VAL A 697 18.52 36.77 -23.80
N TYR A 698 18.73 36.23 -22.61
CA TYR A 698 19.98 35.63 -22.15
C TYR A 698 19.73 34.18 -21.74
N ARG A 699 20.68 33.29 -22.08
CA ARG A 699 20.78 31.95 -21.51
C ARG A 699 21.70 31.99 -20.29
N ILE A 700 21.22 31.49 -19.16
CA ILE A 700 21.99 31.34 -17.92
C ILE A 700 22.66 29.96 -17.93
N GLU A 701 23.99 29.93 -17.85
CA GLU A 701 24.81 28.72 -17.91
C GLU A 701 26.10 28.94 -17.12
N ASN A 702 26.48 28.05 -16.20
CA ASN A 702 27.74 28.13 -15.43
C ASN A 702 27.99 29.48 -14.68
N ARG A 703 26.92 30.09 -14.17
CA ARG A 703 26.89 31.46 -13.58
C ARG A 703 27.27 32.59 -14.57
N GLU A 704 27.12 32.34 -15.87
CA GLU A 704 27.21 33.34 -16.92
C GLU A 704 25.84 33.63 -17.54
N ALA A 705 25.56 34.91 -17.83
CA ALA A 705 24.47 35.35 -18.68
C ALA A 705 24.98 35.54 -20.11
N ARG A 706 24.55 34.66 -21.01
CA ARG A 706 24.97 34.61 -22.42
C ARG A 706 23.88 35.18 -23.32
N PRO A 707 24.05 36.35 -23.95
CA PRO A 707 22.99 36.95 -24.77
C PRO A 707 22.76 36.15 -26.06
N PHE A 708 21.52 36.11 -26.53
CA PHE A 708 21.21 35.73 -27.92
C PHE A 708 21.44 36.92 -28.86
N GLU A 709 21.98 36.67 -30.05
CA GLU A 709 22.28 37.75 -31.03
C GLU A 709 21.01 38.43 -31.58
N SER A 710 19.87 37.72 -31.60
CA SER A 710 18.55 38.24 -31.99
C SER A 710 17.43 37.24 -31.64
N GLU A 711 16.18 37.69 -31.65
CA GLU A 711 14.99 36.81 -31.55
C GLU A 711 14.99 35.73 -32.66
N ASN A 712 15.41 36.10 -33.89
CA ASN A 712 15.56 35.15 -34.98
C ASN A 712 16.63 34.07 -34.72
N ALA A 713 17.69 34.39 -33.96
CA ALA A 713 18.68 33.40 -33.54
C ALA A 713 18.11 32.48 -32.44
N PHE A 714 17.39 33.06 -31.47
CA PHE A 714 16.71 32.33 -30.40
C PHE A 714 15.74 31.26 -30.95
N VAL A 715 14.81 31.65 -31.84
CA VAL A 715 13.83 30.73 -32.44
C VAL A 715 14.51 29.71 -33.36
N ARG A 716 15.52 30.12 -34.16
CA ARG A 716 16.27 29.20 -35.05
C ARG A 716 17.01 28.10 -34.29
N LEU A 717 17.47 28.40 -33.07
CA LEU A 717 18.13 27.44 -32.19
C LEU A 717 17.15 26.53 -31.42
N GLY A 718 15.83 26.69 -31.64
CA GLY A 718 14.79 25.82 -31.11
C GLY A 718 14.29 26.17 -29.71
N TYR A 719 14.56 27.39 -29.23
CA TYR A 719 14.07 27.86 -27.93
C TYR A 719 12.66 28.49 -28.04
N ASP A 720 11.84 28.33 -26.99
CA ASP A 720 10.49 28.89 -26.89
C ASP A 720 10.45 30.11 -25.95
N PHE A 721 9.73 31.16 -26.35
CA PHE A 721 9.50 32.34 -25.51
C PHE A 721 8.66 32.04 -24.26
N LEU A 722 7.89 30.93 -24.25
CA LEU A 722 7.19 30.46 -23.05
C LEU A 722 8.15 30.11 -21.90
N ASP A 723 9.38 29.69 -22.20
CA ASP A 723 10.40 29.33 -21.20
C ASP A 723 11.12 30.55 -20.61
N VAL A 724 11.06 31.71 -21.27
CA VAL A 724 11.77 32.93 -20.84
C VAL A 724 11.10 33.54 -19.61
N VAL A 725 11.86 33.81 -18.54
CA VAL A 725 11.37 34.50 -17.34
C VAL A 725 11.85 35.96 -17.26
N ASP A 726 11.02 36.82 -16.68
CA ASP A 726 11.36 38.22 -16.46
C ASP A 726 12.08 38.40 -15.12
N ILE A 727 13.25 39.03 -15.16
CA ILE A 727 14.04 39.43 -13.98
C ILE A 727 14.31 40.94 -14.00
N ASN A 728 14.81 41.50 -12.89
CA ASN A 728 15.27 42.90 -12.87
C ASN A 728 16.76 42.99 -13.26
N ASP A 729 17.24 44.21 -13.51
CA ASP A 729 18.62 44.43 -13.95
C ASP A 729 19.66 44.04 -12.88
N ALA A 730 19.34 44.18 -11.60
CA ALA A 730 20.24 43.76 -10.50
C ALA A 730 20.45 42.23 -10.49
N HIS A 731 19.39 41.45 -10.69
CA HIS A 731 19.45 40.00 -10.80
C HIS A 731 20.24 39.57 -12.05
N LEU A 732 20.01 40.21 -13.21
CA LEU A 732 20.81 39.92 -14.41
C LEU A 732 22.31 40.23 -14.18
N ASN A 733 22.61 41.36 -13.53
CA ASN A 733 23.98 41.81 -13.24
C ASN A 733 24.72 40.95 -12.19
N ALA A 734 24.03 40.10 -11.44
CA ALA A 734 24.66 39.12 -10.54
C ALA A 734 25.34 37.96 -11.29
N PHE A 735 25.01 37.76 -12.58
CA PHE A 735 25.68 36.80 -13.44
C PHE A 735 26.86 37.44 -14.18
N ARG A 736 27.94 36.69 -14.40
CA ARG A 736 29.05 37.16 -15.24
C ARG A 736 28.58 37.26 -16.70
N ARG A 737 29.00 38.29 -17.43
CA ARG A 737 28.62 38.41 -18.85
C ARG A 737 29.40 37.42 -19.70
N GLY A 738 28.72 36.41 -20.23
CA GLY A 738 29.30 35.38 -21.09
C GLY A 738 29.30 35.76 -22.57
N GLN A 739 29.96 34.93 -23.39
CA GLN A 739 29.92 35.07 -24.85
C GLN A 739 28.53 34.73 -25.41
N PRO A 740 28.10 35.35 -26.53
CA PRO A 740 26.79 35.08 -27.12
C PRO A 740 26.51 33.58 -27.36
N VAL A 741 25.23 33.23 -27.35
CA VAL A 741 24.75 31.92 -27.81
C VAL A 741 24.76 31.92 -29.34
N ARG A 742 25.34 30.88 -29.94
CA ARG A 742 25.56 30.73 -31.40
C ARG A 742 24.86 29.49 -31.93
#